data_AF-A0AAF0J3P1-F1
#
_entry.id   AF-A0AAF0J3P1-F1
#
_cell.length_a   1.000
_cell.length_b   1.000
_cell.length_c   1.000
_cell.angle_alpha   90.00
_cell.angle_beta   90.00
_cell.angle_gamma   90.00
#
_symmetry.space_group_name_H-M   'P 1'
#
loop_
_entity.id
_entity.type
_entity.pdbx_description
1 polymer ?
#
loop_
_entity_poly.entity_id
_entity_poly.type
_entity_poly.pdbx_seq_one_letter_code
_entity_poly.pdbx_strand_id
1 'polypeptide(L)'
;MVLAVTSHGPDPLNAFANLYEISQKSEIFTKQPYMDTNVLRCYLVLHDYTQLGSDMSRSMAVLDEVRKTYGLHCALLPINSATGSQNDATAFFTEAQDMTDLRNAQLSSSIPWGAALSMEDVQRLRAYVRELITKSLVPFLESTVQHLGEHVAAQRKGLTGRLLGASRKLFTGRTGAATPGVDTSQGVYTNASTTAQTRRVADLAMHIRDYRLAVQMYEAVRRDYQSDQVTMYSAFSAEILSMARLLYSCASQTPPGPLHPLFLSGFEEFSSSRAGAWFALRATILYAHLQQKFGDHQSAAMAYLRAADSSDEMVRALLLEHASRAYLRMSRPHTRRSASALLRAASQYSSCGQKTLALQAFSRLQDYYESRHISLHDYTLFQKSILYHTLGSVDEALACLLPILHGSMPEVDESRLKTLVSLAGVANKNTASLPTPLIQTEGTRIVPVGQMGQMDDVPVAAVQEVFNVQLTFVNTFGVKVHISDLQFLFVTDDRRDPMKADSTVDTLTFAPYERSTIHVPVSLPTEGLARLEHMTYKLMDVLPVKQTLQKHGPRLNTTSEQKRSVMYGQDTSLRIHVREGIPRIQCTVSAPTQAMVGELVEVTLTFTNTSAFSAHDVTLTCSPAYLMPVPTANSELDVPWHIPSPAPFSFQDLAGHDTLPVCFHIPILTAGKECLTWQVCYHNEQGEMFKTQLQHEIHTLPVLEAQVSFKLARSVQPQYHLRMGIENVSDVPIEISGIAFVSPQWQMSLDFQHVSLDSHHTAQWLARGQKHQGLDTLHTTVELLRPFFQGRNEPVNPPDMHLQVSRLQQEALPLMDSNQIDVLVAWRAASGKVGETFVCGISLGFRDDKMASLHALDLLLQQGPSTRAMYAETQKEKQMAREQLSLSPLVPAGCPITVATGTLPLTVPGQPFVEQLPLYIRNESPWTLSCTLRLEPLTDTQPVPYAPWLGKTMYQSTVPGWSAEKVMVKVLIDSPGTYRLGDWRIEAHMRQGELLVRSFKTSGSFLLPFTVRDPA
;
A
#
# COMPACT_ATOMS: atom_id res chain seq x y z
N MET A 1 12.77 44.69 20.61
CA MET A 1 11.58 45.53 20.40
C MET A 1 11.94 46.62 19.41
N VAL A 2 11.11 46.87 18.41
CA VAL A 2 11.29 47.98 17.45
C VAL A 2 10.27 49.06 17.79
N LEU A 3 10.72 50.31 17.88
CA LEU A 3 9.87 51.50 18.02
C LEU A 3 9.98 52.29 16.72
N ALA A 4 8.87 52.46 16.00
CA ALA A 4 8.85 53.09 14.68
C ALA A 4 7.97 54.34 14.66
N VAL A 5 8.46 55.42 14.05
CA VAL A 5 7.77 56.72 13.93
C VAL A 5 8.02 57.31 12.54
N THR A 6 6.99 57.85 11.91
CA THR A 6 7.14 58.59 10.64
C THR A 6 7.70 59.99 10.86
N SER A 7 8.73 60.36 10.08
CA SER A 7 9.31 61.70 10.06
C SER A 7 8.39 62.75 9.44
N HIS A 8 7.29 62.35 8.79
CA HIS A 8 6.25 63.27 8.29
C HIS A 8 5.39 63.86 9.44
N GLY A 9 5.30 63.17 10.59
CA GLY A 9 4.43 63.55 11.70
C GLY A 9 4.67 64.97 12.25
N PRO A 10 3.68 65.57 12.94
CA PRO A 10 3.76 66.95 13.45
C PRO A 10 4.88 67.12 14.49
N ASP A 11 5.07 66.13 15.36
CA ASP A 11 6.20 66.05 16.30
C ASP A 11 6.67 64.59 16.43
N PRO A 12 7.70 64.17 15.68
CA PRO A 12 8.20 62.81 15.73
C PRO A 12 9.04 62.53 16.99
N LEU A 13 9.63 63.54 17.63
CA LEU A 13 10.48 63.35 18.81
C LEU A 13 9.65 63.05 20.06
N ASN A 14 8.55 63.79 20.24
CA ASN A 14 7.55 63.51 21.28
C ASN A 14 6.83 62.18 21.01
N ALA A 15 6.54 61.83 19.75
CA ALA A 15 6.03 60.50 19.41
C ALA A 15 7.00 59.37 19.82
N PHE A 16 8.31 59.53 19.62
CA PHE A 16 9.31 58.59 20.15
C PHE A 16 9.34 58.56 21.68
N ALA A 17 9.22 59.70 22.36
CA ALA A 17 9.19 59.75 23.83
C ALA A 17 7.98 59.00 24.42
N ASN A 18 6.78 59.20 23.85
CA ASN A 18 5.58 58.47 24.25
C ASN A 18 5.70 56.96 24.01
N LEU A 19 6.21 56.55 22.84
CA LEU A 19 6.48 55.13 22.56
C LEU A 19 7.55 54.54 23.49
N TYR A 20 8.56 55.31 23.87
CA TYR A 20 9.58 54.90 24.82
C TYR A 20 9.00 54.69 26.22
N GLU A 21 8.17 55.60 26.72
CA GLU A 21 7.47 55.42 28.00
C GLU A 21 6.55 54.19 27.98
N ILE A 22 5.76 54.00 26.92
CA ILE A 22 4.92 52.80 26.74
C ILE A 22 5.79 51.53 26.74
N SER A 23 6.98 51.58 26.14
CA SER A 23 7.95 50.46 26.14
C SER A 23 8.57 50.17 27.52
N GLN A 24 8.56 51.13 28.45
CA GLN A 24 8.98 50.92 29.84
C GLN A 24 7.81 50.44 30.73
N LYS A 25 6.62 51.05 30.55
CA LYS A 25 5.42 50.83 31.38
C LYS A 25 4.59 49.60 30.98
N SER A 26 4.99 48.87 29.93
CA SER A 26 4.25 47.72 29.38
C SER A 26 3.94 46.65 30.43
N GLU A 27 2.64 46.43 30.67
CA GLU A 27 2.12 45.49 31.65
C GLU A 27 2.57 44.03 31.43
N ILE A 28 2.92 43.67 30.19
CA ILE A 28 3.29 42.31 29.81
C ILE A 28 4.56 41.85 30.57
N PHE A 29 5.51 42.75 30.76
CA PHE A 29 6.76 42.45 31.47
C PHE A 29 6.64 42.64 32.98
N THR A 30 5.81 43.57 33.45
CA THR A 30 5.66 43.88 34.88
C THR A 30 4.69 42.95 35.61
N LYS A 31 3.74 42.32 34.92
CA LYS A 31 2.83 41.31 35.49
C LYS A 31 3.45 39.90 35.62
N GLN A 32 4.62 39.65 35.04
CA GLN A 32 5.24 38.32 35.00
C GLN A 32 6.62 38.31 35.70
N PRO A 33 6.74 37.79 36.94
CA PRO A 33 7.94 37.95 37.78
C PRO A 33 9.19 37.26 37.23
N TYR A 34 9.06 36.40 36.21
CA TYR A 34 10.14 35.70 35.53
C TYR A 34 10.64 36.40 34.25
N MET A 35 9.98 37.47 33.78
CA MET A 35 10.41 38.23 32.61
C MET A 35 11.40 39.34 32.98
N ASP A 36 12.37 39.63 32.11
CA ASP A 36 13.25 40.80 32.26
C ASP A 36 12.71 41.98 31.43
N THR A 37 12.73 43.17 32.03
CA THR A 37 12.37 44.46 31.41
C THR A 37 13.50 45.05 30.55
N ASN A 38 14.75 44.58 30.73
CA ASN A 38 15.91 44.98 29.94
C ASN A 38 15.94 44.28 28.57
N VAL A 39 15.02 44.70 27.70
CA VAL A 39 14.94 44.28 26.29
C VAL A 39 15.67 45.26 25.37
N LEU A 40 16.35 44.74 24.34
CA LEU A 40 16.91 45.54 23.25
C LEU A 40 15.79 46.36 22.58
N ARG A 41 15.97 47.69 22.57
CA ARG A 41 15.08 48.66 21.92
C ARG A 41 15.82 49.26 20.73
N CYS A 42 15.24 49.11 19.53
CA CYS A 42 15.77 49.68 18.29
C CYS A 42 14.77 50.71 17.77
N TYR A 43 15.27 51.88 17.37
CA TYR A 43 14.47 53.03 16.98
C TYR A 43 14.54 53.19 15.46
N LEU A 44 13.37 53.29 14.82
CA LEU A 44 13.22 53.28 13.38
C LEU A 44 12.49 54.53 12.91
N VAL A 45 13.23 55.47 12.34
CA VAL A 45 12.65 56.62 11.64
C VAL A 45 12.15 56.11 10.29
N LEU A 46 10.86 56.22 10.03
CA LEU A 46 10.25 55.93 8.74
C LEU A 46 10.21 57.21 7.91
N HIS A 47 10.73 57.17 6.69
CA HIS A 47 10.63 58.25 5.72
C HIS A 47 9.70 57.81 4.59
N ASP A 48 8.59 58.52 4.44
CA ASP A 48 7.59 58.26 3.41
C ASP A 48 7.98 58.95 2.09
N TYR A 49 8.53 58.17 1.15
CA TYR A 49 9.01 58.66 -0.13
C TYR A 49 7.89 59.26 -1.01
N THR A 50 6.64 58.83 -0.80
CA THR A 50 5.46 59.32 -1.51
C THR A 50 4.91 60.64 -0.95
N GLN A 51 5.10 60.91 0.35
CA GLN A 51 4.61 62.13 1.01
C GLN A 51 5.70 63.20 1.23
N LEU A 52 6.97 62.80 1.26
CA LEU A 52 8.12 63.70 1.48
C LEU A 52 9.02 63.85 0.23
N GLY A 53 8.82 63.01 -0.80
CA GLY A 53 9.69 62.98 -1.98
C GLY A 53 11.07 62.41 -1.68
N SER A 54 12.09 62.84 -2.43
CA SER A 54 13.47 62.37 -2.29
C SER A 54 14.33 63.15 -1.28
N ASP A 55 13.82 64.22 -0.68
CA ASP A 55 14.56 64.99 0.32
C ASP A 55 14.49 64.34 1.71
N MET A 56 15.60 63.70 2.09
CA MET A 56 15.73 63.02 3.38
C MET A 56 16.21 63.94 4.52
N SER A 57 16.54 65.21 4.25
CA SER A 57 17.21 66.13 5.20
C SER A 57 16.52 66.22 6.56
N ARG A 58 15.21 66.51 6.59
CA ARG A 58 14.37 66.52 7.80
C ARG A 58 14.39 65.18 8.54
N SER A 59 14.43 64.07 7.80
CA SER A 59 14.38 62.71 8.37
C SER A 59 15.73 62.29 8.97
N MET A 60 16.84 62.76 8.39
CA MET A 60 18.19 62.60 8.94
C MET A 60 18.39 63.43 10.21
N ALA A 61 17.90 64.68 10.24
CA ALA A 61 17.94 65.51 11.45
C ALA A 61 17.18 64.86 12.63
N VAL A 62 15.99 64.30 12.36
CA VAL A 62 15.23 63.53 13.37
C VAL A 62 16.00 62.28 13.80
N LEU A 63 16.63 61.55 12.88
CA LEU A 63 17.45 60.37 13.21
C LEU A 63 18.61 60.72 14.16
N ASP A 64 19.30 61.83 13.93
CA ASP A 64 20.46 62.20 14.75
C ASP A 64 20.07 62.71 16.15
N GLU A 65 18.95 63.41 16.33
CA GLU A 65 18.43 63.72 17.67
C GLU A 65 17.94 62.46 18.41
N VAL A 66 17.28 61.53 17.71
CA VAL A 66 16.88 60.23 18.28
C VAL A 66 18.14 59.41 18.66
N ARG A 67 19.19 59.44 17.84
CA ARG A 67 20.48 58.76 18.11
C ARG A 67 21.23 59.37 19.31
N LYS A 68 21.22 60.69 19.47
CA LYS A 68 21.76 61.37 20.67
C LYS A 68 20.98 61.00 21.94
N THR A 69 19.65 60.93 21.84
CA THR A 69 18.75 60.73 22.99
C THR A 69 18.67 59.28 23.44
N TYR A 70 18.63 58.33 22.51
CA TYR A 70 18.34 56.92 22.77
C TYR A 70 19.48 55.94 22.38
N GLY A 71 20.60 56.45 21.86
CA GLY A 71 21.81 55.68 21.59
C GLY A 71 21.93 55.12 20.17
N LEU A 72 22.85 54.17 19.98
CA LEU A 72 23.33 53.77 18.65
C LEU A 72 22.38 52.88 17.84
N HIS A 73 21.38 52.25 18.47
CA HIS A 73 20.43 51.34 17.81
C HIS A 73 19.31 52.08 17.03
N CYS A 74 19.70 53.10 16.25
CA CYS A 74 18.80 54.00 15.52
C CYS A 74 19.07 53.95 14.01
N ALA A 75 18.02 53.68 13.23
CA ALA A 75 18.07 53.57 11.76
C ALA A 75 16.97 54.42 11.09
N LEU A 76 17.23 54.79 9.84
CA LEU A 76 16.29 55.48 8.95
C LEU A 76 15.94 54.54 7.79
N LEU A 77 14.65 54.28 7.60
CA LEU A 77 14.14 53.41 6.54
C LEU A 77 13.25 54.22 5.58
N PRO A 78 13.64 54.38 4.30
CA PRO A 78 12.74 54.84 3.27
C PRO A 78 11.74 53.74 2.92
N ILE A 79 10.45 54.08 2.93
CA ILE A 79 9.34 53.27 2.42
C ILE A 79 8.35 54.17 1.67
N ASN A 80 7.46 53.60 0.87
CA ASN A 80 6.31 54.29 0.28
C ASN A 80 4.99 53.96 1.00
N SER A 81 3.97 54.77 0.74
CA SER A 81 2.56 54.54 1.11
C SER A 81 1.66 54.61 -0.13
N ALA A 82 2.14 54.08 -1.25
CA ALA A 82 1.54 54.25 -2.57
C ALA A 82 0.16 53.57 -2.67
N THR A 83 -0.83 54.29 -3.21
CA THR A 83 -2.19 53.78 -3.44
C THR A 83 -2.28 52.97 -4.73
N GLY A 84 -1.79 51.72 -4.71
CA GLY A 84 -1.94 50.79 -5.83
C GLY A 84 -1.36 49.42 -5.52
N SER A 85 -2.16 48.36 -5.72
CA SER A 85 -1.80 46.98 -5.35
C SER A 85 -0.64 46.42 -6.18
N GLN A 86 0.57 46.52 -5.64
CA GLN A 86 1.77 45.85 -6.17
C GLN A 86 1.68 44.35 -5.83
N ASN A 87 1.24 43.54 -6.79
CA ASN A 87 1.03 42.10 -6.60
C ASN A 87 2.30 41.38 -6.15
N ASP A 88 3.46 41.73 -6.68
CA ASP A 88 4.73 41.03 -6.38
C ASP A 88 5.19 41.21 -4.93
N ALA A 89 5.03 42.42 -4.37
CA ALA A 89 5.31 42.68 -2.96
C ALA A 89 4.30 41.96 -2.04
N THR A 90 3.03 41.95 -2.44
CA THR A 90 1.94 41.26 -1.73
C THR A 90 2.16 39.74 -1.72
N ALA A 91 2.58 39.16 -2.85
CA ALA A 91 2.90 37.75 -2.99
C ALA A 91 4.06 37.35 -2.05
N PHE A 92 5.14 38.12 -2.01
CA PHE A 92 6.26 37.83 -1.10
C PHE A 92 5.86 37.78 0.38
N PHE A 93 5.00 38.69 0.85
CA PHE A 93 4.50 38.63 2.24
C PHE A 93 3.48 37.52 2.47
N THR A 94 2.78 37.06 1.42
CA THR A 94 1.84 35.92 1.49
C THR A 94 2.60 34.59 1.57
N GLU A 95 3.60 34.37 0.71
CA GLU A 95 4.50 33.19 0.77
C GLU A 95 5.20 33.07 2.14
N ALA A 96 5.51 34.20 2.78
CA ALA A 96 6.10 34.22 4.11
C ALA A 96 5.14 33.83 5.25
N GLN A 97 3.81 33.84 5.03
CA GLN A 97 2.81 33.45 6.04
C GLN A 97 2.56 31.94 6.10
N ASP A 98 2.80 31.19 5.01
CA ASP A 98 2.68 29.72 5.01
C ASP A 98 3.71 29.00 5.91
N MET A 99 4.73 29.72 6.40
CA MET A 99 5.73 29.23 7.36
C MET A 99 5.21 29.14 8.82
N THR A 100 4.04 28.53 8.99
CA THR A 100 3.58 27.83 10.21
C THR A 100 3.76 28.54 11.56
N ASP A 101 2.92 29.54 11.88
CA ASP A 101 2.62 29.88 13.28
C ASP A 101 1.10 30.04 13.51
N LEU A 102 0.50 28.97 14.04
CA LEU A 102 -0.94 28.86 14.32
C LEU A 102 -1.47 29.92 15.32
N ARG A 103 -0.60 30.66 16.01
CA ARG A 103 -0.99 31.63 17.04
C ARG A 103 -1.45 32.98 16.49
N ASN A 104 -1.11 33.32 15.25
CA ASN A 104 -1.36 34.66 14.69
C ASN A 104 -2.55 34.71 13.71
N ALA A 105 -3.26 33.60 13.51
CA ALA A 105 -4.28 33.40 12.47
C ALA A 105 -5.58 34.24 12.60
N GLN A 106 -5.66 35.21 13.53
CA GLN A 106 -6.86 35.99 13.81
C GLN A 106 -6.78 37.47 13.38
N LEU A 107 -5.65 37.93 12.83
CA LEU A 107 -5.45 39.33 12.39
C LEU A 107 -5.71 39.51 10.89
N SER A 108 -6.94 39.21 10.46
CA SER A 108 -7.41 39.44 9.08
C SER A 108 -7.67 40.93 8.82
N SER A 109 -6.61 41.68 8.50
CA SER A 109 -6.74 43.03 7.95
C SER A 109 -7.44 43.01 6.59
N SER A 110 -8.37 43.93 6.34
CA SER A 110 -9.05 44.08 5.04
C SER A 110 -8.13 44.52 3.90
N ILE A 111 -6.89 44.93 4.22
CA ILE A 111 -5.83 45.28 3.28
C ILE A 111 -4.80 44.14 3.28
N PRO A 112 -4.44 43.58 2.10
CA PRO A 112 -3.40 42.55 2.00
C PRO A 112 -2.03 43.06 2.48
N TRP A 113 -1.24 42.17 3.08
CA TRP A 113 0.06 42.53 3.65
C TRP A 113 1.03 42.96 2.53
N GLY A 114 1.59 44.16 2.65
CA GLY A 114 2.47 44.74 1.62
C GLY A 114 1.77 45.40 0.43
N ALA A 115 0.44 45.50 0.41
CA ALA A 115 -0.31 46.05 -0.74
C ALA A 115 0.03 47.51 -1.13
N ALA A 116 0.63 48.29 -0.24
CA ALA A 116 1.10 49.66 -0.48
C ALA A 116 2.62 49.78 -0.69
N LEU A 117 3.36 48.67 -0.59
CA LEU A 117 4.83 48.63 -0.70
C LEU A 117 5.28 48.29 -2.13
N SER A 118 6.38 48.87 -2.60
CA SER A 118 7.03 48.39 -3.82
C SER A 118 8.01 47.23 -3.55
N MET A 119 8.40 46.51 -4.60
CA MET A 119 9.46 45.49 -4.50
C MET A 119 10.85 46.10 -4.22
N GLU A 120 11.05 47.41 -4.42
CA GLU A 120 12.25 48.11 -3.95
C GLU A 120 12.20 48.29 -2.42
N ASP A 121 11.03 48.61 -1.86
CA ASP A 121 10.84 48.74 -0.42
C ASP A 121 10.95 47.40 0.30
N VAL A 122 10.55 46.30 -0.34
CA VAL A 122 10.87 44.93 0.12
C VAL A 122 12.39 44.70 0.17
N GLN A 123 13.17 45.22 -0.77
CA GLN A 123 14.63 45.11 -0.75
C GLN A 123 15.25 46.01 0.35
N ARG A 124 14.76 47.24 0.51
CA ARG A 124 15.16 48.17 1.60
C ARG A 124 14.87 47.56 2.98
N LEU A 125 13.70 46.94 3.16
CA LEU A 125 13.32 46.19 4.37
C LEU A 125 14.24 44.99 4.63
N ARG A 126 14.52 44.17 3.61
CA ARG A 126 15.47 43.04 3.72
C ARG A 126 16.88 43.51 4.11
N ALA A 127 17.35 44.64 3.55
CA ALA A 127 18.63 45.24 3.92
C ALA A 127 18.64 45.72 5.37
N TYR A 128 17.60 46.44 5.80
CA TYR A 128 17.44 46.89 7.19
C TYR A 128 17.38 45.72 8.18
N VAL A 129 16.62 44.65 7.90
CA VAL A 129 16.57 43.47 8.77
C VAL A 129 17.94 42.80 8.89
N ARG A 130 18.71 42.73 7.80
CA ARG A 130 20.09 42.22 7.82
C ARG A 130 21.02 43.10 8.65
N GLU A 131 20.88 44.42 8.55
CA GLU A 131 21.62 45.40 9.38
C GLU A 131 21.24 45.31 10.86
N LEU A 132 19.95 45.24 11.18
CA LEU A 132 19.41 45.08 12.52
C LEU A 132 19.96 43.82 13.21
N ILE A 133 20.00 42.69 12.48
CA ILE A 133 20.56 41.43 12.99
C ILE A 133 22.06 41.57 13.26
N THR A 134 22.81 42.07 12.28
CA THR A 134 24.29 42.08 12.32
C THR A 134 24.89 43.17 13.22
N LYS A 135 24.32 44.38 13.24
CA LYS A 135 24.86 45.52 14.01
C LYS A 135 24.23 45.70 15.39
N SER A 136 23.06 45.11 15.65
CA SER A 136 22.34 45.30 16.93
C SER A 136 22.00 44.00 17.65
N LEU A 137 21.31 43.06 17.01
CA LEU A 137 20.80 41.88 17.70
C LEU A 137 21.91 40.92 18.15
N VAL A 138 22.80 40.52 17.25
CA VAL A 138 23.88 39.57 17.59
C VAL A 138 24.86 40.16 18.62
N PRO A 139 25.40 41.39 18.46
CA PRO A 139 26.28 42.00 19.47
C PRO A 139 25.60 42.18 20.84
N PHE A 140 24.30 42.51 20.87
CA PHE A 140 23.54 42.59 22.12
C PHE A 140 23.40 41.23 22.81
N LEU A 141 23.13 40.16 22.04
CA LEU A 141 23.04 38.80 22.58
C LEU A 141 24.38 38.32 23.14
N GLU A 142 25.48 38.52 22.40
CA GLU A 142 26.84 38.18 22.82
C GLU A 142 27.25 38.92 24.11
N SER A 143 27.07 40.25 24.14
CA SER A 143 27.33 41.08 25.32
C SER A 143 26.46 40.69 26.52
N THR A 144 25.18 40.36 26.29
CA THR A 144 24.25 39.90 27.33
C THR A 144 24.68 38.55 27.90
N VAL A 145 25.11 37.60 27.06
CA VAL A 145 25.63 36.29 27.50
C VAL A 145 26.91 36.46 28.31
N GLN A 146 27.84 37.31 27.87
CA GLN A 146 29.07 37.57 28.62
C GLN A 146 28.78 38.19 30.00
N HIS A 147 28.04 39.30 30.04
CA HIS A 147 27.76 40.02 31.28
C HIS A 147 26.97 39.16 32.28
N LEU A 148 25.92 38.44 31.83
CA LEU A 148 25.19 37.53 32.71
C LEU A 148 26.03 36.31 33.13
N GLY A 149 26.89 35.81 32.25
CA GLY A 149 27.83 34.71 32.55
C GLY A 149 28.84 35.09 33.63
N GLU A 150 29.43 36.28 33.53
CA GLU A 150 30.32 36.85 34.55
C GLU A 150 29.60 37.07 35.88
N HIS A 151 28.37 37.61 35.85
CA HIS A 151 27.55 37.83 37.04
C HIS A 151 27.18 36.52 37.75
N VAL A 152 26.70 35.51 37.01
CA VAL A 152 26.39 34.17 37.53
C VAL A 152 27.66 33.47 38.06
N ALA A 153 28.80 33.61 37.37
CA ALA A 153 30.07 33.06 37.81
C ALA A 153 30.55 33.72 39.12
N ALA A 154 30.38 35.03 39.29
CA ALA A 154 30.70 35.74 40.52
C ALA A 154 29.82 35.27 41.70
N GLN A 155 28.50 35.23 41.51
CA GLN A 155 27.54 34.71 42.50
C GLN A 155 27.89 33.27 42.92
N ARG A 156 28.16 32.37 41.95
CA ARG A 156 28.49 30.97 42.25
C ARG A 156 29.86 30.77 42.90
N LYS A 157 30.85 31.61 42.59
CA LYS A 157 32.16 31.63 43.30
C LYS A 157 32.01 32.05 44.77
N GLY A 158 31.04 32.88 45.12
CA GLY A 158 30.68 33.17 46.52
C GLY A 158 30.03 31.99 47.25
N LEU A 159 29.38 31.07 46.52
CA LEU A 159 28.65 29.93 47.08
C LEU A 159 29.46 28.63 47.19
N THR A 160 30.67 28.57 46.63
CA THR A 160 31.56 27.38 46.70
C THR A 160 31.92 26.95 48.13
N GLY A 161 31.70 27.78 49.15
CA GLY A 161 31.79 27.39 50.56
C GLY A 161 30.76 26.35 51.03
N ARG A 162 29.73 26.02 50.23
CA ARG A 162 28.70 25.00 50.57
C ARG A 162 29.05 23.56 50.17
N LEU A 163 30.31 23.26 49.82
CA LEU A 163 30.79 21.94 49.40
C LEU A 163 30.78 20.81 50.47
N LEU A 164 30.09 21.02 51.61
CA LEU A 164 29.92 20.03 52.69
C LEU A 164 28.45 19.60 52.91
N GLY A 165 27.62 19.63 51.86
CA GLY A 165 26.23 19.17 51.91
C GLY A 165 26.04 17.69 52.34
N ALA A 166 27.09 16.88 52.26
CA ALA A 166 27.05 15.44 52.61
C ALA A 166 26.91 15.17 54.12
N SER A 167 27.28 16.10 55.02
CA SER A 167 27.31 15.83 56.46
C SER A 167 26.02 16.17 57.22
N ARG A 168 25.10 16.96 56.63
CA ARG A 168 23.86 17.40 57.32
C ARG A 168 22.68 16.42 57.26
N LYS A 169 22.80 15.27 56.59
CA LYS A 169 21.73 14.24 56.55
C LYS A 169 21.66 13.32 57.78
N LEU A 170 22.55 13.46 58.76
CA LEU A 170 22.54 12.64 59.98
C LEU A 170 21.97 13.35 61.23
N PHE A 171 21.85 14.68 61.25
CA PHE A 171 21.35 15.44 62.40
C PHE A 171 20.55 16.68 62.00
N THR A 172 19.23 16.56 61.83
CA THR A 172 18.20 17.55 62.25
C THR A 172 16.79 17.05 61.93
N GLY A 173 15.81 17.40 62.77
CA GLY A 173 14.39 17.06 62.60
C GLY A 173 13.61 18.04 61.71
N ARG A 174 12.36 17.67 61.42
CA ARG A 174 11.43 18.42 60.54
C ARG A 174 11.10 19.81 61.12
N THR A 175 11.56 20.88 60.46
CA THR A 175 10.92 22.21 60.48
C THR A 175 11.02 22.81 59.08
N GLY A 176 9.95 23.47 58.61
CA GLY A 176 9.92 24.08 57.29
C GLY A 176 10.65 25.43 57.27
N ALA A 177 11.70 25.55 56.46
CA ALA A 177 12.34 26.81 56.12
C ALA A 177 12.19 27.07 54.62
N ALA A 178 11.92 28.31 54.23
CA ALA A 178 11.61 28.66 52.84
C ALA A 178 12.80 28.41 51.90
N THR A 179 12.53 27.81 50.73
CA THR A 179 13.53 27.50 49.70
C THR A 179 14.05 28.80 49.07
N PRO A 180 15.36 29.10 49.13
CA PRO A 180 15.89 30.43 48.79
C PRO A 180 16.02 30.64 47.27
N GLY A 181 14.90 30.93 46.59
CA GLY A 181 14.88 31.30 45.17
C GLY A 181 13.54 31.12 44.47
N VAL A 182 12.63 30.34 45.05
CA VAL A 182 11.25 30.16 44.58
C VAL A 182 10.32 31.05 45.39
N ASP A 183 9.48 31.86 44.74
CA ASP A 183 8.39 32.52 45.44
C ASP A 183 7.32 31.48 45.79
N THR A 184 7.18 31.17 47.08
CA THR A 184 6.22 30.17 47.58
C THR A 184 4.75 30.54 47.33
N SER A 185 4.44 31.78 46.94
CA SER A 185 3.08 32.20 46.57
C SER A 185 2.68 31.84 45.14
N GLN A 186 3.65 31.65 44.23
CA GLN A 186 3.38 31.35 42.80
C GLN A 186 4.13 30.12 42.25
N GLY A 187 5.15 29.59 42.95
CA GLY A 187 5.92 28.43 42.52
C GLY A 187 6.88 28.71 41.35
N VAL A 188 7.26 29.98 41.15
CA VAL A 188 8.09 30.45 40.02
C VAL A 188 9.36 31.13 40.52
N TYR A 189 10.46 30.94 39.77
CA TYR A 189 11.72 31.64 39.97
C TYR A 189 11.67 33.06 39.38
N THR A 190 11.99 34.08 40.18
CA THR A 190 12.02 35.48 39.72
C THR A 190 13.19 35.76 38.77
N ASN A 191 13.06 36.78 37.92
CA ASN A 191 14.08 37.20 36.95
C ASN A 191 15.48 37.51 37.58
N ALA A 192 15.49 37.95 38.83
CA ALA A 192 16.69 38.27 39.60
C ALA A 192 17.29 37.07 40.37
N SER A 193 16.59 35.93 40.42
CA SER A 193 17.12 34.73 41.08
C SER A 193 18.31 34.16 40.31
N THR A 194 19.35 33.72 41.04
CA THR A 194 20.58 33.17 40.46
C THR A 194 20.30 31.95 39.55
N THR A 195 19.29 31.17 39.92
CA THR A 195 18.74 30.02 39.17
C THR A 195 18.13 30.45 37.83
N ALA A 196 17.23 31.45 37.82
CA ALA A 196 16.65 31.97 36.57
C ALA A 196 17.70 32.65 35.68
N GLN A 197 18.62 33.42 36.26
CA GLN A 197 19.74 34.04 35.53
C GLN A 197 20.63 32.98 34.88
N THR A 198 20.96 31.89 35.58
CA THR A 198 21.76 30.77 35.02
C THR A 198 21.03 30.07 33.89
N ARG A 199 19.72 29.80 34.06
CA ARG A 199 18.89 29.26 32.98
C ARG A 199 18.90 30.18 31.77
N ARG A 200 18.74 31.50 31.96
CA ARG A 200 18.74 32.49 30.87
C ARG A 200 20.08 32.52 30.13
N VAL A 201 21.22 32.40 30.81
CA VAL A 201 22.53 32.23 30.15
C VAL A 201 22.55 30.96 29.30
N ALA A 202 22.01 29.84 29.80
CA ALA A 202 21.93 28.59 29.04
C ALA A 202 20.99 28.69 27.81
N ASP A 203 19.82 29.29 27.99
CA ASP A 203 18.84 29.55 26.93
C ASP A 203 19.45 30.45 25.84
N LEU A 204 20.15 31.53 26.21
CA LEU A 204 20.82 32.43 25.26
C LEU A 204 22.05 31.79 24.58
N ALA A 205 22.85 31.01 25.31
CA ALA A 205 24.01 30.30 24.78
C ALA A 205 23.61 29.30 23.66
N MET A 206 22.45 28.65 23.79
CA MET A 206 21.88 27.82 22.72
C MET A 206 21.57 28.62 21.44
N HIS A 207 21.07 29.86 21.56
CA HIS A 207 20.72 30.70 20.41
C HIS A 207 21.96 31.18 19.64
N ILE A 208 23.04 31.55 20.35
CA ILE A 208 24.35 31.87 19.73
C ILE A 208 25.18 30.63 19.36
N ARG A 209 24.65 29.42 19.59
CA ARG A 209 25.27 28.12 19.31
C ARG A 209 26.53 27.79 20.12
N ASP A 210 26.78 28.49 21.24
CA ASP A 210 27.74 28.01 22.25
C ASP A 210 27.10 26.90 23.10
N TYR A 211 26.99 25.71 22.49
CA TYR A 211 26.47 24.54 23.15
C TYR A 211 27.36 24.10 24.33
N ARG A 212 28.65 24.50 24.36
CA ARG A 212 29.57 24.18 25.47
C ARG A 212 29.23 24.97 26.73
N LEU A 213 28.95 26.27 26.60
CA LEU A 213 28.45 27.09 27.71
C LEU A 213 27.04 26.67 28.11
N ALA A 214 26.16 26.40 27.13
CA ALA A 214 24.80 25.95 27.39
C ALA A 214 24.75 24.68 28.26
N VAL A 215 25.50 23.63 27.89
CA VAL A 215 25.60 22.38 28.67
C VAL A 215 26.03 22.65 30.12
N GLN A 216 27.08 23.45 30.33
CA GLN A 216 27.56 23.77 31.68
C GLN A 216 26.52 24.52 32.52
N MET A 217 25.79 25.46 31.93
CA MET A 217 24.77 26.24 32.63
C MET A 217 23.49 25.44 32.91
N TYR A 218 23.08 24.55 32.00
CA TYR A 218 21.98 23.61 32.28
C TYR A 218 22.36 22.57 33.36
N GLU A 219 23.62 22.09 33.39
CA GLU A 219 24.13 21.21 34.46
C GLU A 219 24.27 21.92 35.81
N ALA A 220 24.51 23.23 35.82
CA ALA A 220 24.43 24.03 37.03
C ALA A 220 22.98 24.15 37.51
N VAL A 221 22.08 24.64 36.65
CA VAL A 221 20.69 24.92 37.06
C VAL A 221 19.89 23.67 37.43
N ARG A 222 20.15 22.51 36.80
CA ARG A 222 19.49 21.25 37.20
C ARG A 222 19.82 20.86 38.65
N ARG A 223 21.07 21.04 39.07
CA ARG A 223 21.49 20.74 40.45
C ARG A 223 20.82 21.66 41.46
N ASP A 224 20.62 22.93 41.10
CA ASP A 224 19.90 23.88 41.95
C ASP A 224 18.42 23.46 42.07
N TYR A 225 17.73 23.18 40.94
CA TYR A 225 16.35 22.67 40.96
C TYR A 225 16.18 21.38 41.77
N GLN A 226 17.17 20.47 41.72
CA GLN A 226 17.18 19.25 42.54
C GLN A 226 17.44 19.57 44.02
N SER A 227 18.28 20.55 44.36
CA SER A 227 18.45 20.99 45.76
C SER A 227 17.22 21.70 46.32
N ASP A 228 16.48 22.43 45.47
CA ASP A 228 15.23 23.11 45.79
C ASP A 228 14.02 22.14 45.82
N GLN A 229 14.21 20.88 45.43
CA GLN A 229 13.20 19.82 45.30
C GLN A 229 12.09 20.12 44.26
N VAL A 230 12.35 21.00 43.29
CA VAL A 230 11.37 21.40 42.27
C VAL A 230 11.43 20.45 41.06
N THR A 231 10.77 19.30 41.19
CA THR A 231 10.86 18.17 40.23
C THR A 231 10.57 18.57 38.78
N MET A 232 9.50 19.33 38.51
CA MET A 232 9.13 19.74 37.15
C MET A 232 10.20 20.63 36.47
N TYR A 233 10.81 21.55 37.21
CA TYR A 233 11.89 22.39 36.66
C TYR A 233 13.17 21.57 36.43
N SER A 234 13.50 20.63 37.32
CA SER A 234 14.58 19.66 37.10
C SER A 234 14.32 18.80 35.85
N ALA A 235 13.10 18.30 35.67
CA ALA A 235 12.74 17.46 34.53
C ALA A 235 12.84 18.21 33.19
N PHE A 236 12.33 19.45 33.10
CA PHE A 236 12.54 20.30 31.93
C PHE A 236 14.02 20.61 31.68
N SER A 237 14.82 20.81 32.74
CA SER A 237 16.26 21.00 32.59
C SER A 237 16.99 19.73 32.11
N ALA A 238 16.48 18.54 32.44
CA ALA A 238 16.99 17.25 31.94
C ALA A 238 16.75 17.11 30.43
N GLU A 239 15.53 17.45 29.98
CA GLU A 239 15.10 17.42 28.59
C GLU A 239 16.00 18.31 27.72
N ILE A 240 16.11 19.61 28.05
CA ILE A 240 16.96 20.55 27.28
C ILE A 240 18.46 20.25 27.39
N LEU A 241 18.96 19.78 28.54
CA LEU A 241 20.36 19.38 28.68
C LEU A 241 20.70 18.16 27.81
N SER A 242 19.79 17.21 27.65
CA SER A 242 20.00 16.06 26.75
C SER A 242 20.17 16.54 25.29
N MET A 243 19.40 17.54 24.87
CA MET A 243 19.50 18.15 23.55
C MET A 243 20.79 18.97 23.40
N ALA A 244 21.14 19.78 24.41
CA ALA A 244 22.37 20.58 24.41
C ALA A 244 23.64 19.72 24.34
N ARG A 245 23.69 18.59 25.07
CA ARG A 245 24.80 17.63 25.02
C ARG A 245 24.96 16.97 23.65
N LEU A 246 23.85 16.66 22.97
CA LEU A 246 23.87 16.13 21.60
C LEU A 246 24.31 17.18 20.58
N LEU A 247 23.78 18.41 20.65
CA LEU A 247 24.20 19.50 19.77
C LEU A 247 25.67 19.87 19.96
N TYR A 248 26.17 19.88 21.21
CA TYR A 248 27.60 20.01 21.49
C TYR A 248 28.40 18.86 20.86
N SER A 249 27.98 17.60 21.06
CA SER A 249 28.61 16.43 20.45
C SER A 249 28.72 16.52 18.93
N CYS A 250 27.68 16.97 18.22
CA CYS A 250 27.75 17.26 16.78
C CYS A 250 28.77 18.35 16.44
N ALA A 251 28.81 19.44 17.21
CA ALA A 251 29.66 20.60 16.93
C ALA A 251 31.15 20.35 17.22
N SER A 252 31.49 19.59 18.28
CA SER A 252 32.87 19.30 18.68
C SER A 252 33.37 17.90 18.30
N GLN A 253 32.55 17.08 17.64
CA GLN A 253 32.82 15.68 17.25
C GLN A 253 33.22 14.76 18.43
N THR A 254 32.97 15.19 19.68
CA THR A 254 33.20 14.40 20.88
C THR A 254 31.97 13.55 21.22
N PRO A 255 32.12 12.34 21.77
CA PRO A 255 30.98 11.51 22.15
C PRO A 255 30.12 12.22 23.22
N PRO A 256 28.78 12.11 23.17
CA PRO A 256 27.93 12.67 24.21
C PRO A 256 28.07 11.83 25.48
N GLY A 257 28.31 12.49 26.62
CA GLY A 257 28.33 11.82 27.93
C GLY A 257 26.98 11.14 28.26
N PRO A 258 26.93 10.19 29.20
CA PRO A 258 25.82 9.25 29.36
C PRO A 258 24.44 9.92 29.42
N LEU A 259 23.66 9.78 28.34
CA LEU A 259 22.37 10.44 28.18
C LEU A 259 21.19 9.63 28.72
N HIS A 260 21.24 8.30 28.65
CA HIS A 260 20.11 7.47 29.08
C HIS A 260 19.73 7.63 30.57
N PRO A 261 20.69 7.71 31.53
CA PRO A 261 20.36 8.03 32.93
C PRO A 261 19.83 9.46 33.13
N LEU A 262 20.29 10.39 32.30
CA LEU A 262 19.81 11.78 32.32
C LEU A 262 18.34 11.86 31.87
N PHE A 263 17.99 11.10 30.82
CA PHE A 263 16.62 10.93 30.35
C PHE A 263 15.75 10.23 31.40
N LEU A 264 16.16 9.06 31.93
CA LEU A 264 15.37 8.29 32.88
C LEU A 264 15.04 9.11 34.15
N SER A 265 16.02 9.82 34.71
CA SER A 265 15.77 10.69 35.87
C SER A 265 14.80 11.83 35.56
N GLY A 266 14.89 12.46 34.38
CA GLY A 266 13.92 13.49 33.96
C GLY A 266 12.52 12.92 33.70
N PHE A 267 12.44 11.72 33.12
CA PHE A 267 11.20 10.98 32.89
C PHE A 267 10.50 10.62 34.20
N GLU A 268 11.24 10.18 35.22
CA GLU A 268 10.72 9.85 36.55
C GLU A 268 10.34 11.10 37.35
N GLU A 269 11.13 12.19 37.23
CA GLU A 269 10.78 13.51 37.78
C GLU A 269 9.48 14.06 37.16
N PHE A 270 9.25 13.91 35.86
CA PHE A 270 7.95 14.22 35.23
C PHE A 270 6.84 13.27 35.72
N SER A 271 7.09 11.97 35.74
CA SER A 271 6.09 10.95 36.11
C SER A 271 5.62 11.06 37.57
N SER A 272 6.33 11.82 38.42
CA SER A 272 5.91 12.15 39.79
C SER A 272 4.60 12.97 39.89
N SER A 273 4.11 13.54 38.77
CA SER A 273 2.88 14.34 38.74
C SER A 273 1.96 13.94 37.59
N ARG A 274 0.64 13.93 37.82
CA ARG A 274 -0.37 13.65 36.79
C ARG A 274 -0.33 14.65 35.63
N ALA A 275 0.02 15.91 35.89
CA ALA A 275 0.25 16.91 34.84
C ALA A 275 1.60 16.69 34.10
N GLY A 276 2.53 15.97 34.72
CA GLY A 276 3.84 15.64 34.16
C GLY A 276 3.81 14.53 33.11
N ALA A 277 2.80 13.66 33.09
CA ALA A 277 2.71 12.52 32.16
C ALA A 277 2.82 12.92 30.67
N TRP A 278 2.18 14.03 30.26
CA TRP A 278 2.29 14.55 28.89
C TRP A 278 3.71 15.04 28.57
N PHE A 279 4.40 15.65 29.54
CA PHE A 279 5.78 16.09 29.38
C PHE A 279 6.76 14.90 29.38
N ALA A 280 6.50 13.85 30.16
CA ALA A 280 7.24 12.59 30.11
C ALA A 280 7.15 11.93 28.71
N LEU A 281 5.94 11.91 28.12
CA LEU A 281 5.71 11.45 26.76
C LEU A 281 6.45 12.32 25.72
N ARG A 282 6.33 13.66 25.82
CA ARG A 282 7.05 14.60 24.92
C ARG A 282 8.57 14.40 24.99
N ALA A 283 9.12 14.36 26.20
CA ALA A 283 10.55 14.14 26.42
C ALA A 283 11.01 12.79 25.88
N THR A 284 10.18 11.74 25.99
CA THR A 284 10.46 10.42 25.39
C THR A 284 10.53 10.50 23.86
N ILE A 285 9.55 11.14 23.21
CA ILE A 285 9.49 11.27 21.76
C ILE A 285 10.69 12.09 21.24
N LEU A 286 11.00 13.22 21.87
CA LEU A 286 12.14 14.06 21.48
C LEU A 286 13.47 13.33 21.70
N TYR A 287 13.69 12.73 22.87
CA TYR A 287 14.89 11.96 23.18
C TYR A 287 15.08 10.78 22.21
N ALA A 288 14.04 10.00 21.96
CA ALA A 288 14.10 8.85 21.07
C ALA A 288 14.27 9.27 19.59
N HIS A 289 13.67 10.37 19.13
CA HIS A 289 13.91 10.90 17.78
C HIS A 289 15.36 11.33 17.61
N LEU A 290 15.91 12.06 18.59
CA LEU A 290 17.31 12.51 18.56
C LEU A 290 18.28 11.32 18.59
N GLN A 291 18.09 10.36 19.49
CA GLN A 291 18.91 9.14 19.53
C GLN A 291 18.80 8.33 18.22
N GLN A 292 17.64 8.29 17.55
CA GLN A 292 17.51 7.71 16.20
C GLN A 292 18.30 8.49 15.12
N LYS A 293 18.46 9.81 15.24
CA LYS A 293 19.29 10.62 14.31
C LYS A 293 20.80 10.39 14.52
N PHE A 294 21.21 10.07 15.75
CA PHE A 294 22.60 9.70 16.10
C PHE A 294 22.90 8.20 15.91
N GLY A 295 21.93 7.39 15.51
CA GLY A 295 22.09 5.94 15.30
C GLY A 295 21.98 5.07 16.56
N ASP A 296 21.81 5.66 17.76
CA ASP A 296 21.54 4.91 18.99
C ASP A 296 20.06 4.49 19.07
N HIS A 297 19.73 3.50 18.24
CA HIS A 297 18.42 2.87 18.24
C HIS A 297 18.15 2.04 19.51
N GLN A 298 19.17 1.73 20.32
CA GLN A 298 19.00 1.00 21.58
C GLN A 298 18.41 1.91 22.66
N SER A 299 19.00 3.09 22.89
CA SER A 299 18.47 4.08 23.84
C SER A 299 17.06 4.53 23.45
N ALA A 300 16.79 4.68 22.15
CA ALA A 300 15.44 4.98 21.66
C ALA A 300 14.43 3.85 22.02
N ALA A 301 14.78 2.58 21.77
CA ALA A 301 13.90 1.46 22.12
C ALA A 301 13.62 1.36 23.63
N MET A 302 14.64 1.55 24.47
CA MET A 302 14.49 1.52 25.93
C MET A 302 13.63 2.67 26.45
N ALA A 303 13.75 3.87 25.86
CA ALA A 303 12.93 5.02 26.22
C ALA A 303 11.44 4.79 25.89
N TYR A 304 11.13 4.28 24.69
CA TYR A 304 9.75 3.94 24.31
C TYR A 304 9.13 2.87 25.21
N LEU A 305 9.88 1.81 25.58
CA LEU A 305 9.39 0.80 26.52
C LEU A 305 9.08 1.40 27.90
N ARG A 306 9.99 2.22 28.46
CA ARG A 306 9.80 2.84 29.78
C ARG A 306 8.57 3.75 29.82
N ALA A 307 8.31 4.48 28.74
CA ALA A 307 7.11 5.31 28.61
C ALA A 307 5.83 4.50 28.41
N ALA A 308 5.90 3.36 27.73
CA ALA A 308 4.74 2.50 27.50
C ALA A 308 4.17 2.00 28.84
N ASP A 309 5.01 1.52 29.74
CA ASP A 309 4.57 0.95 31.02
C ASP A 309 3.88 1.96 31.98
N SER A 310 3.92 3.27 31.68
CA SER A 310 3.22 4.34 32.43
C SER A 310 2.20 5.13 31.60
N SER A 311 1.76 4.62 30.44
CA SER A 311 0.85 5.31 29.52
C SER A 311 -0.51 4.61 29.40
N ASP A 312 -1.54 5.38 29.06
CA ASP A 312 -2.88 4.88 28.72
C ASP A 312 -2.84 3.90 27.53
N GLU A 313 -3.81 2.98 27.44
CA GLU A 313 -3.68 1.75 26.64
C GLU A 313 -3.38 1.98 25.15
N MET A 314 -4.00 2.99 24.53
CA MET A 314 -3.73 3.42 23.16
C MET A 314 -2.29 3.93 22.97
N VAL A 315 -1.82 4.77 23.89
CA VAL A 315 -0.49 5.39 23.84
C VAL A 315 0.59 4.34 24.13
N ARG A 316 0.31 3.42 25.06
CA ARG A 316 1.13 2.24 25.36
C ARG A 316 1.30 1.33 24.14
N ALA A 317 0.24 1.07 23.38
CA ALA A 317 0.33 0.29 22.14
C ALA A 317 1.21 0.99 21.07
N LEU A 318 1.00 2.30 20.84
CA LEU A 318 1.82 3.11 19.94
C LEU A 318 3.31 3.11 20.35
N LEU A 319 3.60 3.29 21.64
CA LEU A 319 4.98 3.28 22.16
C LEU A 319 5.64 1.90 22.03
N LEU A 320 4.90 0.81 22.27
CA LEU A 320 5.39 -0.56 22.05
C LEU A 320 5.72 -0.82 20.57
N GLU A 321 4.90 -0.32 19.64
CA GLU A 321 5.18 -0.38 18.20
C GLU A 321 6.41 0.46 17.82
N HIS A 322 6.57 1.66 18.39
CA HIS A 322 7.77 2.49 18.20
C HIS A 322 9.05 1.84 18.78
N ALA A 323 8.94 1.12 19.90
CA ALA A 323 10.03 0.31 20.44
C ALA A 323 10.40 -0.87 19.52
N SER A 324 9.40 -1.56 18.95
CA SER A 324 9.59 -2.60 17.94
C SER A 324 10.36 -2.08 16.72
N ARG A 325 9.90 -0.97 16.12
CA ARG A 325 10.57 -0.30 14.99
C ARG A 325 12.01 0.10 15.32
N ALA A 326 12.29 0.52 16.56
CA ALA A 326 13.64 0.86 17.00
C ALA A 326 14.56 -0.38 17.12
N TYR A 327 14.07 -1.50 17.68
CA TYR A 327 14.84 -2.74 17.78
C TYR A 327 15.24 -3.33 16.42
N LEU A 328 14.46 -3.08 15.35
CA LEU A 328 14.79 -3.51 14.00
C LEU A 328 15.87 -2.64 13.33
N ARG A 329 16.03 -1.38 13.75
CA ARG A 329 17.03 -0.44 13.20
C ARG A 329 18.42 -0.56 13.86
N MET A 330 18.54 -1.28 14.98
CA MET A 330 19.83 -1.51 15.62
C MET A 330 20.82 -2.21 14.68
N SER A 331 22.11 -1.86 14.78
CA SER A 331 23.22 -2.44 13.98
C SER A 331 23.33 -3.97 14.05
N ARG A 332 22.77 -4.58 15.11
CA ARG A 332 22.36 -5.97 15.16
C ARG A 332 20.86 -6.01 15.47
N PRO A 333 19.96 -6.27 14.50
CA PRO A 333 18.52 -6.19 14.72
C PRO A 333 18.03 -7.17 15.79
N HIS A 334 17.45 -6.66 16.89
CA HIS A 334 16.94 -7.47 17.99
C HIS A 334 15.53 -8.01 17.69
N THR A 335 15.41 -8.78 16.62
CA THR A 335 14.14 -9.24 16.03
C THR A 335 13.18 -9.90 17.05
N ARG A 336 13.67 -10.76 17.94
CA ARG A 336 12.85 -11.35 19.03
C ARG A 336 12.26 -10.31 20.01
N ARG A 337 13.00 -9.25 20.35
CA ARG A 337 12.49 -8.16 21.20
C ARG A 337 11.51 -7.27 20.43
N SER A 338 11.74 -7.06 19.14
CA SER A 338 10.80 -6.37 18.26
C SER A 338 9.44 -7.09 18.21
N ALA A 339 9.44 -8.38 17.87
CA ALA A 339 8.21 -9.17 17.79
C ALA A 339 7.46 -9.23 19.14
N SER A 340 8.19 -9.41 20.25
CA SER A 340 7.58 -9.41 21.58
C SER A 340 6.93 -8.07 21.95
N ALA A 341 7.52 -6.93 21.58
CA ALA A 341 6.92 -5.62 21.79
C ALA A 341 5.71 -5.40 20.87
N LEU A 342 5.81 -5.78 19.60
CA LEU A 342 4.73 -5.62 18.62
C LEU A 342 3.53 -6.54 18.90
N LEU A 343 3.74 -7.75 19.45
CA LEU A 343 2.67 -8.64 19.89
C LEU A 343 1.89 -8.07 21.08
N ARG A 344 2.60 -7.42 22.04
CA ARG A 344 1.95 -6.64 23.11
C ARG A 344 1.13 -5.48 22.53
N ALA A 345 1.63 -4.78 21.51
CA ALA A 345 0.89 -3.70 20.84
C ALA A 345 -0.36 -4.22 20.10
N ALA A 346 -0.25 -5.31 19.35
CA ALA A 346 -1.35 -5.87 18.55
C ALA A 346 -2.56 -6.29 19.40
N SER A 347 -2.32 -7.06 20.48
CA SER A 347 -3.33 -7.45 21.47
C SER A 347 -4.01 -6.24 22.13
N GLN A 348 -3.25 -5.16 22.31
CA GLN A 348 -3.71 -3.96 23.00
C GLN A 348 -4.50 -3.01 22.10
N TYR A 349 -4.09 -2.85 20.84
CA TYR A 349 -4.93 -2.22 19.82
C TYR A 349 -6.27 -2.96 19.67
N SER A 350 -6.26 -4.30 19.67
CA SER A 350 -7.48 -5.12 19.61
C SER A 350 -8.39 -4.85 20.82
N SER A 351 -7.82 -4.83 22.03
CA SER A 351 -8.52 -4.48 23.27
C SER A 351 -9.11 -3.06 23.26
N CYS A 352 -8.42 -2.10 22.61
CA CYS A 352 -8.89 -0.72 22.42
C CYS A 352 -9.90 -0.56 21.25
N GLY A 353 -10.38 -1.66 20.66
CA GLY A 353 -11.27 -1.64 19.49
C GLY A 353 -10.62 -1.15 18.18
N GLN A 354 -9.31 -0.90 18.16
CA GLN A 354 -8.56 -0.43 17.00
C GLN A 354 -8.19 -1.60 16.08
N LYS A 355 -9.23 -2.25 15.52
CA LYS A 355 -9.12 -3.46 14.71
C LYS A 355 -8.09 -3.33 13.58
N THR A 356 -8.04 -2.19 12.89
CA THR A 356 -7.12 -1.92 11.78
C THR A 356 -5.65 -1.84 12.22
N LEU A 357 -5.36 -1.17 13.34
CA LEU A 357 -4.01 -1.09 13.91
C LEU A 357 -3.57 -2.43 14.50
N ALA A 358 -4.49 -3.16 15.15
CA ALA A 358 -4.27 -4.52 15.63
C ALA A 358 -3.89 -5.45 14.48
N LEU A 359 -4.68 -5.43 13.40
CA LEU A 359 -4.48 -6.21 12.19
C LEU A 359 -3.12 -5.90 11.55
N GLN A 360 -2.78 -4.63 11.33
CA GLN A 360 -1.46 -4.23 10.80
C GLN A 360 -0.29 -4.71 11.67
N ALA A 361 -0.47 -4.72 12.99
CA ALA A 361 0.54 -5.23 13.92
C ALA A 361 0.64 -6.76 13.88
N PHE A 362 -0.49 -7.48 13.77
CA PHE A 362 -0.50 -8.94 13.62
C PHE A 362 0.05 -9.42 12.28
N SER A 363 -0.25 -8.76 11.16
CA SER A 363 0.33 -9.12 9.86
C SER A 363 1.86 -9.06 9.89
N ARG A 364 2.46 -8.01 10.47
CA ARG A 364 3.93 -7.90 10.63
C ARG A 364 4.55 -8.88 11.65
N LEU A 365 3.73 -9.68 12.35
CA LEU A 365 4.17 -10.74 13.24
C LEU A 365 4.07 -12.12 12.58
N GLN A 366 3.17 -12.29 11.61
CA GLN A 366 3.02 -13.50 10.81
C GLN A 366 4.37 -13.89 10.18
N ASP A 367 4.96 -12.99 9.38
CA ASP A 367 6.26 -13.13 8.70
C ASP A 367 7.40 -13.50 9.68
N TYR A 368 7.32 -13.02 10.92
CA TYR A 368 8.33 -13.25 11.94
C TYR A 368 8.22 -14.63 12.59
N TYR A 369 6.99 -15.11 12.83
CA TYR A 369 6.76 -16.38 13.53
C TYR A 369 6.71 -17.59 12.58
N GLU A 370 6.36 -17.39 11.31
CA GLU A 370 6.27 -18.44 10.27
C GLU A 370 7.51 -19.34 10.23
N SER A 371 8.68 -18.73 10.13
CA SER A 371 9.98 -19.41 10.06
C SER A 371 10.57 -19.83 11.42
N ARG A 372 9.84 -19.67 12.54
CA ARG A 372 10.45 -19.69 13.90
C ARG A 372 9.66 -20.33 15.02
N HIS A 373 8.33 -20.21 15.01
CA HIS A 373 7.48 -20.67 16.11
C HIS A 373 6.03 -20.82 15.64
N ILE A 374 5.74 -21.96 15.00
CA ILE A 374 4.45 -22.33 14.38
C ILE A 374 3.27 -21.91 15.28
N SER A 375 3.19 -22.38 16.53
CA SER A 375 2.06 -22.07 17.44
C SER A 375 1.83 -20.58 17.77
N LEU A 376 2.81 -19.69 17.49
CA LEU A 376 2.63 -18.24 17.60
C LEU A 376 2.24 -17.62 16.25
N HIS A 377 2.69 -18.17 15.13
CA HIS A 377 2.19 -17.84 13.80
C HIS A 377 0.69 -18.18 13.71
N ASP A 378 0.29 -19.39 14.11
CA ASP A 378 -1.11 -19.84 14.15
C ASP A 378 -1.97 -18.95 15.06
N TYR A 379 -1.44 -18.54 16.22
CA TYR A 379 -2.12 -17.58 17.09
C TYR A 379 -2.30 -16.22 16.40
N THR A 380 -1.28 -15.71 15.69
CA THR A 380 -1.43 -14.45 14.95
C THR A 380 -2.41 -14.56 13.78
N LEU A 381 -2.40 -15.69 13.05
CA LEU A 381 -3.37 -15.98 11.98
C LEU A 381 -4.81 -16.06 12.52
N PHE A 382 -5.03 -16.75 13.64
CA PHE A 382 -6.33 -16.84 14.30
C PHE A 382 -6.82 -15.48 14.85
N GLN A 383 -5.92 -14.65 15.39
CA GLN A 383 -6.29 -13.28 15.76
C GLN A 383 -6.59 -12.40 14.54
N LYS A 384 -5.87 -12.58 13.41
CA LYS A 384 -6.20 -11.90 12.14
C LYS A 384 -7.57 -12.32 11.62
N SER A 385 -7.94 -13.60 11.63
CA SER A 385 -9.24 -14.04 11.10
C SER A 385 -10.43 -13.51 11.92
N ILE A 386 -10.32 -13.44 13.25
CA ILE A 386 -11.33 -12.77 14.09
C ILE A 386 -11.41 -11.27 13.76
N LEU A 387 -10.27 -10.60 13.55
CA LEU A 387 -10.24 -9.18 13.19
C LEU A 387 -10.85 -8.92 11.81
N TYR A 388 -10.49 -9.71 10.80
CA TYR A 388 -11.04 -9.62 9.44
C TYR A 388 -12.55 -9.90 9.40
N HIS A 389 -13.01 -10.98 10.04
CA HIS A 389 -14.44 -11.27 10.19
C HIS A 389 -15.18 -10.09 10.86
N THR A 390 -14.65 -9.55 11.96
CA THR A 390 -15.28 -8.40 12.64
C THR A 390 -15.08 -7.06 11.90
N LEU A 391 -14.42 -7.04 10.74
CA LEU A 391 -14.35 -5.92 9.80
C LEU A 391 -15.24 -6.12 8.57
N GLY A 392 -15.83 -7.30 8.36
CA GLY A 392 -16.62 -7.65 7.16
C GLY A 392 -15.80 -8.25 6.02
N SER A 393 -14.50 -8.46 6.23
CA SER A 393 -13.56 -9.11 5.31
C SER A 393 -13.59 -10.63 5.58
N VAL A 394 -14.38 -11.39 4.84
CA VAL A 394 -14.56 -12.83 5.08
C VAL A 394 -13.54 -13.66 4.29
N ASP A 395 -13.26 -13.24 3.06
CA ASP A 395 -12.19 -13.76 2.21
C ASP A 395 -10.84 -13.76 2.97
N GLU A 396 -10.46 -12.61 3.52
CA GLU A 396 -9.22 -12.44 4.29
C GLU A 396 -9.23 -13.25 5.60
N ALA A 397 -10.40 -13.49 6.19
CA ALA A 397 -10.53 -14.31 7.38
C ALA A 397 -10.29 -15.80 7.05
N LEU A 398 -10.70 -16.27 5.87
CA LEU A 398 -10.44 -17.61 5.37
C LEU A 398 -8.99 -17.81 4.95
N ALA A 399 -8.41 -16.90 4.18
CA ALA A 399 -6.97 -16.92 3.85
C ALA A 399 -6.09 -16.99 5.12
N CYS A 400 -6.57 -16.45 6.25
CA CYS A 400 -5.90 -16.61 7.54
C CYS A 400 -6.19 -17.92 8.28
N LEU A 401 -7.32 -18.61 8.04
CA LEU A 401 -7.67 -19.86 8.71
C LEU A 401 -7.20 -21.11 7.95
N LEU A 402 -7.23 -21.09 6.61
CA LEU A 402 -6.86 -22.22 5.76
C LEU A 402 -5.41 -22.72 5.98
N PRO A 403 -4.40 -21.88 6.27
CA PRO A 403 -3.06 -22.35 6.63
C PRO A 403 -3.02 -23.11 7.97
N ILE A 404 -3.85 -22.72 8.94
CA ILE A 404 -3.91 -23.33 10.29
C ILE A 404 -4.45 -24.78 10.24
N LEU A 405 -5.07 -25.17 9.12
CA LEU A 405 -5.65 -26.50 8.89
C LEU A 405 -4.62 -27.63 8.71
N HIS A 406 -3.32 -27.38 8.89
CA HIS A 406 -2.31 -28.43 8.93
C HIS A 406 -2.33 -29.21 10.27
N GLY A 407 -2.19 -30.55 10.19
CA GLY A 407 -2.31 -31.48 11.32
C GLY A 407 -1.17 -31.46 12.37
N SER A 408 -0.36 -30.39 12.40
CA SER A 408 0.66 -30.13 13.42
C SER A 408 0.13 -29.36 14.64
N MET A 409 -1.11 -28.87 14.57
CA MET A 409 -1.79 -28.15 15.66
C MET A 409 -2.29 -29.09 16.77
N PRO A 410 -2.32 -28.63 18.04
CA PRO A 410 -3.13 -29.30 19.07
C PRO A 410 -4.62 -29.24 18.69
N GLU A 411 -5.43 -30.11 19.30
CA GLU A 411 -6.85 -30.35 19.01
C GLU A 411 -7.59 -29.14 18.42
N VAL A 412 -8.07 -29.30 17.18
CA VAL A 412 -8.80 -28.25 16.47
C VAL A 412 -10.17 -28.11 17.14
N ASP A 413 -10.28 -27.13 18.06
CA ASP A 413 -11.53 -26.88 18.78
C ASP A 413 -12.73 -26.85 17.82
N GLU A 414 -13.82 -27.48 18.22
CA GLU A 414 -15.07 -27.49 17.46
C GLU A 414 -15.57 -26.05 17.17
N SER A 415 -15.22 -25.08 18.04
CA SER A 415 -15.47 -23.65 17.83
C SER A 415 -14.67 -23.05 16.66
N ARG A 416 -13.43 -23.49 16.42
CA ARG A 416 -12.61 -23.06 15.29
C ARG A 416 -13.07 -23.70 14.00
N LEU A 417 -13.47 -24.98 14.02
CA LEU A 417 -14.09 -25.62 12.85
C LEU A 417 -15.44 -24.95 12.53
N LYS A 418 -16.30 -24.67 13.52
CA LYS A 418 -17.55 -23.92 13.34
C LYS A 418 -17.30 -22.52 12.81
N THR A 419 -16.26 -21.83 13.30
CA THR A 419 -15.84 -20.52 12.76
C THR A 419 -15.42 -20.65 11.30
N LEU A 420 -14.55 -21.61 10.95
CA LEU A 420 -14.15 -21.91 9.57
C LEU A 420 -15.38 -22.20 8.70
N VAL A 421 -16.30 -23.09 9.10
CA VAL A 421 -17.50 -23.42 8.30
C VAL A 421 -18.43 -22.21 8.14
N SER A 422 -18.60 -21.40 9.18
CA SER A 422 -19.43 -20.17 9.11
C SER A 422 -18.82 -19.06 8.25
N LEU A 423 -17.48 -18.97 8.19
CA LEU A 423 -16.76 -18.02 7.34
C LEU A 423 -16.60 -18.54 5.92
N ALA A 424 -16.35 -19.85 5.76
CA ALA A 424 -16.30 -20.51 4.46
C ALA A 424 -17.57 -20.14 3.71
N GLY A 425 -18.69 -20.16 4.44
CA GLY A 425 -19.99 -19.52 4.21
C GLY A 425 -20.15 -18.16 3.48
N VAL A 426 -19.12 -17.31 3.21
CA VAL A 426 -19.31 -15.94 2.64
C VAL A 426 -18.16 -15.40 1.72
N ALA A 427 -18.50 -14.55 0.73
CA ALA A 427 -17.73 -13.82 -0.33
C ALA A 427 -16.56 -14.55 -1.10
N ASN A 428 -16.54 -14.90 -2.42
CA ASN A 428 -17.49 -15.19 -3.56
C ASN A 428 -17.85 -16.63 -4.31
N LYS A 429 -17.50 -18.00 -4.33
CA LYS A 429 -16.38 -19.10 -4.28
C LYS A 429 -16.43 -20.03 -5.49
N ASN A 430 -15.29 -20.69 -5.80
CA ASN A 430 -15.23 -21.87 -6.67
C ASN A 430 -14.21 -22.98 -6.31
N THR A 431 -13.00 -22.73 -5.79
CA THR A 431 -11.98 -23.80 -5.50
C THR A 431 -10.74 -23.26 -4.75
N ALA A 432 -10.21 -23.98 -3.74
CA ALA A 432 -9.10 -23.56 -2.86
C ALA A 432 -8.10 -24.71 -2.55
N SER A 433 -6.87 -24.65 -3.10
CA SER A 433 -5.86 -25.71 -2.87
C SER A 433 -5.43 -25.81 -1.40
N LEU A 434 -5.64 -26.95 -0.75
CA LEU A 434 -5.26 -27.14 0.66
C LEU A 434 -3.73 -27.25 0.82
N PRO A 435 -3.12 -26.59 1.84
CA PRO A 435 -1.67 -26.53 2.01
C PRO A 435 -1.05 -27.88 2.42
N THR A 436 -1.84 -28.74 3.06
CA THR A 436 -1.56 -30.18 3.12
C THR A 436 -2.55 -30.86 2.18
N PRO A 437 -2.11 -31.45 1.05
CA PRO A 437 -3.00 -32.18 0.17
C PRO A 437 -3.51 -33.42 0.90
N LEU A 438 -4.84 -33.51 1.07
CA LEU A 438 -5.45 -34.64 1.78
C LEU A 438 -5.35 -35.95 0.96
N ILE A 439 -4.99 -35.90 -0.32
CA ILE A 439 -4.68 -37.06 -1.16
C ILE A 439 -3.17 -37.12 -1.44
N GLN A 440 -2.58 -38.31 -1.58
CA GLN A 440 -1.12 -38.48 -1.79
C GLN A 440 -0.79 -38.89 -3.23
N THR A 441 -0.03 -38.04 -3.94
CA THR A 441 0.24 -38.17 -5.38
C THR A 441 1.18 -39.32 -5.76
N GLU A 442 2.17 -39.64 -4.91
CA GLU A 442 3.12 -40.73 -5.18
C GLU A 442 2.44 -42.11 -5.20
N GLY A 443 1.40 -42.27 -4.37
CA GLY A 443 0.54 -43.45 -4.35
C GLY A 443 -0.46 -43.50 -5.50
N THR A 444 -0.65 -42.40 -6.23
CA THR A 444 -1.60 -42.36 -7.34
C THR A 444 -1.06 -43.11 -8.56
N ARG A 445 -1.88 -44.05 -9.04
CA ARG A 445 -1.60 -44.82 -10.25
C ARG A 445 -2.86 -45.36 -10.89
N ILE A 446 -2.70 -45.69 -12.16
CA ILE A 446 -3.60 -46.50 -12.97
C ILE A 446 -3.52 -47.95 -12.42
N VAL A 447 -4.57 -48.41 -11.72
CA VAL A 447 -4.70 -49.77 -11.13
C VAL A 447 -5.64 -50.66 -11.95
N PRO A 448 -5.33 -51.97 -12.13
CA PRO A 448 -6.04 -52.83 -13.07
C PRO A 448 -7.18 -53.71 -12.42
N VAL A 449 -8.17 -54.14 -13.24
CA VAL A 449 -9.67 -54.09 -13.10
C VAL A 449 -10.52 -55.21 -13.85
N GLY A 450 -10.24 -56.52 -13.76
CA GLY A 450 -10.75 -57.56 -14.72
C GLY A 450 -9.76 -58.51 -15.46
N GLN A 451 -9.87 -58.84 -16.76
CA GLN A 451 -8.76 -59.54 -17.45
C GLN A 451 -8.49 -59.05 -18.87
N MET A 452 -7.32 -58.47 -19.04
CA MET A 452 -6.86 -57.77 -20.22
C MET A 452 -5.69 -58.48 -20.88
N GLY A 453 -5.44 -58.15 -22.14
CA GLY A 453 -4.05 -58.03 -22.55
C GLY A 453 -3.35 -56.87 -21.82
N GLN A 454 -2.16 -57.07 -21.29
CA GLN A 454 -1.21 -55.96 -21.14
C GLN A 454 -0.35 -55.91 -22.40
N MET A 455 -0.02 -54.72 -22.89
CA MET A 455 0.79 -54.51 -24.08
C MET A 455 1.84 -53.45 -23.78
N ASP A 456 3.11 -53.84 -23.86
CA ASP A 456 4.29 -52.99 -23.62
C ASP A 456 4.27 -52.27 -22.25
N ASP A 457 4.02 -53.04 -21.17
CA ASP A 457 3.84 -52.59 -19.77
C ASP A 457 2.75 -51.53 -19.58
N VAL A 458 1.78 -51.49 -20.49
CA VAL A 458 0.61 -50.62 -20.48
C VAL A 458 -0.66 -51.50 -20.58
N PRO A 459 -1.70 -51.30 -19.76
CA PRO A 459 -2.88 -52.17 -19.82
C PRO A 459 -3.70 -51.93 -21.11
N VAL A 460 -4.57 -52.86 -21.53
CA VAL A 460 -5.35 -52.77 -22.79
C VAL A 460 -6.84 -52.98 -22.60
N ALA A 461 -7.59 -51.89 -22.63
CA ALA A 461 -9.04 -51.84 -22.43
C ALA A 461 -9.87 -52.60 -23.48
N ALA A 462 -11.20 -52.57 -23.40
CA ALA A 462 -11.99 -52.34 -24.60
C ALA A 462 -12.41 -50.89 -24.78
N VAL A 463 -12.70 -50.48 -26.01
CA VAL A 463 -13.50 -49.28 -26.27
C VAL A 463 -14.86 -49.51 -25.63
N GLN A 464 -15.23 -48.59 -24.75
CA GLN A 464 -16.42 -48.70 -23.92
C GLN A 464 -16.46 -49.91 -22.94
N GLU A 465 -15.35 -50.15 -22.23
CA GLU A 465 -15.31 -50.78 -20.88
C GLU A 465 -14.74 -49.81 -19.83
N VAL A 466 -14.43 -50.10 -18.57
CA VAL A 466 -14.46 -49.08 -17.47
C VAL A 466 -13.20 -49.45 -16.56
N PHE A 467 -12.35 -48.53 -16.02
CA PHE A 467 -10.96 -48.79 -15.47
C PHE A 467 -10.86 -48.86 -13.87
N ASN A 468 -9.69 -48.53 -13.23
CA ASN A 468 -9.58 -47.83 -11.90
C ASN A 468 -8.41 -46.81 -11.77
N VAL A 469 -8.52 -45.85 -10.85
CA VAL A 469 -7.39 -45.00 -10.39
C VAL A 469 -7.31 -45.04 -8.86
N GLN A 470 -6.22 -45.59 -8.34
CA GLN A 470 -6.03 -45.69 -6.89
C GLN A 470 -5.59 -44.35 -6.31
N LEU A 471 -6.27 -43.90 -5.25
CA LEU A 471 -5.92 -42.72 -4.46
C LEU A 471 -5.60 -43.10 -3.01
N THR A 472 -4.82 -42.29 -2.31
CA THR A 472 -4.54 -42.48 -0.87
C THR A 472 -4.89 -41.22 -0.11
N PHE A 473 -5.95 -41.27 0.69
CA PHE A 473 -6.48 -40.15 1.47
C PHE A 473 -5.94 -40.14 2.91
N VAL A 474 -5.77 -38.95 3.49
CA VAL A 474 -5.35 -38.72 4.88
C VAL A 474 -6.15 -37.54 5.46
N ASN A 475 -7.06 -37.82 6.40
CA ASN A 475 -7.59 -36.78 7.28
C ASN A 475 -6.48 -36.36 8.26
N THR A 476 -6.15 -35.08 8.30
CA THR A 476 -5.15 -34.49 9.20
C THR A 476 -5.79 -33.75 10.39
N PHE A 477 -7.12 -33.73 10.48
CA PHE A 477 -7.88 -33.01 11.49
C PHE A 477 -8.18 -33.84 12.74
N GLY A 478 -8.17 -33.18 13.90
CA GLY A 478 -8.65 -33.72 15.18
C GLY A 478 -10.18 -33.78 15.31
N VAL A 479 -10.90 -33.63 14.20
CA VAL A 479 -12.36 -33.56 14.10
C VAL A 479 -12.83 -34.38 12.89
N LYS A 480 -14.08 -34.83 12.91
CA LYS A 480 -14.70 -35.57 11.81
C LYS A 480 -14.87 -34.64 10.60
N VAL A 481 -14.46 -35.09 9.41
CA VAL A 481 -14.46 -34.27 8.19
C VAL A 481 -14.93 -35.10 6.99
N HIS A 482 -15.65 -34.47 6.06
CA HIS A 482 -16.18 -35.11 4.85
C HIS A 482 -15.89 -34.30 3.58
N ILE A 483 -16.03 -34.93 2.42
CA ILE A 483 -15.55 -34.48 1.11
C ILE A 483 -16.54 -34.83 0.00
N SER A 484 -16.82 -33.87 -0.89
CA SER A 484 -17.76 -33.96 -2.01
C SER A 484 -17.06 -33.64 -3.36
N ASP A 485 -17.78 -33.57 -4.48
CA ASP A 485 -17.41 -32.99 -5.79
C ASP A 485 -16.02 -33.32 -6.42
N LEU A 486 -15.89 -34.56 -6.91
CA LEU A 486 -14.70 -35.19 -7.54
C LEU A 486 -14.88 -35.23 -9.12
N GLN A 487 -13.83 -35.42 -9.97
CA GLN A 487 -13.76 -35.42 -11.47
C GLN A 487 -12.49 -36.19 -12.05
N PHE A 488 -11.92 -35.98 -13.28
CA PHE A 488 -10.48 -36.28 -13.69
C PHE A 488 -10.00 -35.73 -15.09
N LEU A 489 -8.68 -35.66 -15.43
CA LEU A 489 -8.11 -35.30 -16.78
C LEU A 489 -7.12 -36.34 -17.37
N PHE A 490 -7.21 -36.65 -18.68
CA PHE A 490 -6.26 -37.44 -19.48
C PHE A 490 -5.82 -36.73 -20.79
N VAL A 491 -4.81 -37.24 -21.53
CA VAL A 491 -4.24 -36.72 -22.80
C VAL A 491 -3.81 -37.88 -23.72
N THR A 492 -3.95 -37.79 -25.05
CA THR A 492 -3.55 -38.85 -26.03
C THR A 492 -2.53 -38.37 -27.05
N ASP A 493 -1.69 -39.28 -27.58
CA ASP A 493 -0.57 -38.92 -28.47
C ASP A 493 -1.00 -38.34 -29.86
N ASP A 494 -2.19 -38.68 -30.38
CA ASP A 494 -2.71 -38.18 -31.67
C ASP A 494 -3.52 -36.86 -31.59
N ARG A 495 -3.70 -36.28 -30.38
CA ARG A 495 -4.44 -35.02 -30.14
C ARG A 495 -3.66 -34.10 -29.19
N ARG A 496 -4.05 -32.83 -29.11
CA ARG A 496 -3.33 -31.82 -28.29
C ARG A 496 -4.04 -31.40 -26.99
N ASP A 497 -5.30 -31.77 -26.81
CA ASP A 497 -6.15 -31.27 -25.73
C ASP A 497 -6.47 -32.35 -24.67
N PRO A 498 -6.61 -31.97 -23.38
CA PRO A 498 -6.89 -32.91 -22.30
C PRO A 498 -8.36 -33.39 -22.30
N MET A 499 -8.51 -34.67 -22.65
CA MET A 499 -9.72 -35.49 -22.71
C MET A 499 -10.04 -36.07 -21.31
N LYS A 500 -11.27 -35.99 -20.80
CA LYS A 500 -11.55 -36.19 -19.35
C LYS A 500 -12.62 -37.19 -18.90
N ALA A 501 -12.49 -37.56 -17.61
CA ALA A 501 -13.14 -38.56 -16.72
C ALA A 501 -14.58 -38.32 -16.28
N ASP A 502 -15.19 -39.42 -15.83
CA ASP A 502 -16.43 -39.69 -15.08
C ASP A 502 -16.07 -40.28 -13.68
N SER A 503 -16.78 -39.93 -12.56
CA SER A 503 -16.69 -40.51 -11.17
C SER A 503 -17.82 -40.27 -10.07
N THR A 504 -18.46 -41.20 -9.30
CA THR A 504 -19.38 -40.76 -8.16
C THR A 504 -19.76 -41.73 -6.96
N VAL A 505 -19.21 -41.53 -5.74
CA VAL A 505 -19.81 -41.70 -4.39
C VAL A 505 -19.97 -40.25 -3.95
N ASP A 506 -21.15 -39.67 -3.96
CA ASP A 506 -21.30 -38.20 -3.95
C ASP A 506 -20.70 -37.48 -2.71
N THR A 507 -20.44 -38.21 -1.61
CA THR A 507 -19.68 -37.68 -0.46
C THR A 507 -18.92 -38.79 0.31
N LEU A 508 -17.64 -38.56 0.60
CA LEU A 508 -16.75 -39.42 1.40
C LEU A 508 -16.55 -38.82 2.80
N THR A 509 -16.61 -39.63 3.87
CA THR A 509 -16.57 -39.14 5.26
C THR A 509 -15.51 -39.86 6.10
N PHE A 510 -14.73 -39.10 6.88
CA PHE A 510 -13.55 -39.57 7.60
C PHE A 510 -13.58 -39.19 9.09
N ALA A 511 -13.20 -40.11 9.95
CA ALA A 511 -12.97 -39.90 11.38
C ALA A 511 -11.68 -39.08 11.63
N PRO A 512 -11.51 -38.46 12.82
CA PRO A 512 -10.28 -37.74 13.17
C PRO A 512 -9.01 -38.56 12.90
N TYR A 513 -8.03 -37.95 12.24
CA TYR A 513 -6.73 -38.54 11.88
C TYR A 513 -6.77 -39.85 11.05
N GLU A 514 -7.90 -40.16 10.39
CA GLU A 514 -8.06 -41.37 9.57
C GLU A 514 -7.24 -41.33 8.26
N ARG A 515 -6.62 -42.46 7.90
CA ARG A 515 -5.94 -42.66 6.60
C ARG A 515 -6.57 -43.82 5.85
N SER A 516 -7.05 -43.56 4.64
CA SER A 516 -7.87 -44.47 3.85
C SER A 516 -7.43 -44.48 2.39
N THR A 517 -7.04 -45.64 1.87
CA THR A 517 -6.82 -45.82 0.44
C THR A 517 -8.16 -46.07 -0.23
N ILE A 518 -8.47 -45.29 -1.25
CA ILE A 518 -9.74 -45.35 -1.98
C ILE A 518 -9.40 -45.79 -3.41
N HIS A 519 -10.20 -46.66 -4.00
CA HIS A 519 -10.11 -47.04 -5.41
C HIS A 519 -11.22 -46.32 -6.17
N VAL A 520 -10.84 -45.61 -7.23
CA VAL A 520 -11.58 -44.40 -7.60
C VAL A 520 -11.47 -44.02 -9.11
N PRO A 521 -12.53 -43.56 -9.79
CA PRO A 521 -12.83 -44.10 -11.12
C PRO A 521 -12.86 -43.05 -12.33
N VAL A 522 -12.83 -43.51 -13.61
CA VAL A 522 -12.50 -42.90 -14.96
C VAL A 522 -12.62 -43.90 -16.20
N SER A 523 -12.76 -43.53 -17.49
CA SER A 523 -12.52 -44.31 -18.75
C SER A 523 -12.78 -43.83 -20.22
N LEU A 524 -12.10 -44.29 -21.29
CA LEU A 524 -11.92 -43.67 -22.64
C LEU A 524 -12.91 -43.93 -23.82
N PRO A 525 -12.98 -43.05 -24.84
CA PRO A 525 -14.07 -43.04 -25.84
C PRO A 525 -13.70 -43.75 -27.13
N THR A 526 -12.40 -43.85 -27.33
CA THR A 526 -11.72 -44.06 -28.59
C THR A 526 -10.55 -44.98 -28.29
N GLU A 527 -10.34 -45.92 -29.19
CA GLU A 527 -9.11 -46.68 -29.27
C GLU A 527 -7.88 -45.76 -29.38
N GLY A 528 -6.80 -46.09 -28.68
CA GLY A 528 -5.57 -45.29 -28.64
C GLY A 528 -4.79 -45.41 -27.32
N LEU A 529 -3.71 -44.63 -27.21
CA LEU A 529 -2.83 -44.55 -26.04
C LEU A 529 -3.02 -43.21 -25.31
N ALA A 530 -3.47 -43.24 -24.05
CA ALA A 530 -3.75 -42.04 -23.24
C ALA A 530 -2.96 -41.97 -21.93
N ARG A 531 -2.85 -40.77 -21.30
CA ARG A 531 -2.10 -40.46 -20.06
C ARG A 531 -2.87 -39.55 -19.09
N LEU A 532 -2.78 -39.77 -17.76
CA LEU A 532 -3.44 -39.02 -16.66
C LEU A 532 -2.63 -37.84 -16.06
N GLU A 533 -3.27 -36.77 -15.53
CA GLU A 533 -2.53 -35.58 -15.02
C GLU A 533 -3.02 -34.77 -13.76
N HIS A 534 -4.30 -34.72 -13.32
CA HIS A 534 -4.79 -33.62 -12.41
C HIS A 534 -5.82 -34.02 -11.29
N MET A 535 -6.25 -33.16 -10.30
CA MET A 535 -7.10 -33.50 -9.09
C MET A 535 -8.05 -32.43 -8.38
N THR A 536 -9.34 -32.73 -8.03
CA THR A 536 -10.41 -31.88 -7.34
C THR A 536 -10.78 -32.39 -5.93
N TYR A 537 -11.51 -31.60 -5.10
CA TYR A 537 -12.70 -32.01 -4.26
C TYR A 537 -13.46 -30.82 -3.61
N LYS A 538 -14.65 -31.00 -3.00
CA LYS A 538 -15.24 -30.18 -1.89
C LYS A 538 -14.90 -30.75 -0.50
N LEU A 539 -14.95 -29.92 0.54
CA LEU A 539 -14.64 -30.25 1.95
C LEU A 539 -15.71 -29.65 2.88
N MET A 540 -16.24 -30.45 3.82
CA MET A 540 -17.37 -30.11 4.70
C MET A 540 -18.61 -29.59 3.94
N ASP A 541 -18.78 -29.98 2.68
CA ASP A 541 -19.74 -29.46 1.67
C ASP A 541 -19.66 -27.96 1.35
N VAL A 542 -18.73 -27.23 1.96
CA VAL A 542 -18.66 -25.76 1.92
C VAL A 542 -17.37 -25.27 1.23
N LEU A 543 -16.26 -26.03 1.21
CA LEU A 543 -14.96 -25.59 0.69
C LEU A 543 -14.44 -26.47 -0.48
N PRO A 544 -14.57 -26.05 -1.75
CA PRO A 544 -13.93 -26.70 -2.92
C PRO A 544 -12.38 -26.56 -2.99
N VAL A 545 -11.65 -27.42 -3.74
CA VAL A 545 -10.18 -27.69 -3.67
C VAL A 545 -9.51 -28.17 -5.00
N LYS A 546 -8.22 -27.78 -5.25
CA LYS A 546 -7.29 -28.38 -6.26
C LYS A 546 -6.17 -29.23 -5.62
N GLN A 547 -5.74 -30.25 -6.36
CA GLN A 547 -4.37 -30.79 -6.37
C GLN A 547 -3.92 -31.25 -7.81
N THR A 548 -2.63 -31.55 -8.07
CA THR A 548 -2.08 -31.94 -9.39
C THR A 548 -1.32 -33.28 -9.31
N LEU A 549 -1.26 -34.07 -10.40
CA LEU A 549 -0.70 -35.43 -10.43
C LEU A 549 0.45 -35.65 -11.42
N GLN A 550 1.29 -34.64 -11.65
CA GLN A 550 2.50 -34.79 -12.47
C GLN A 550 3.56 -35.68 -11.78
N LYS A 551 4.24 -36.52 -12.57
CA LYS A 551 5.11 -37.60 -12.10
C LYS A 551 6.24 -37.85 -13.11
N HIS A 552 7.46 -38.08 -12.62
CA HIS A 552 8.60 -38.46 -13.47
C HIS A 552 8.68 -39.98 -13.66
N GLY A 553 9.13 -40.41 -14.85
CA GLY A 553 9.38 -41.83 -15.14
C GLY A 553 10.68 -42.37 -14.53
N PRO A 554 10.99 -43.67 -14.72
CA PRO A 554 12.18 -44.29 -14.15
C PRO A 554 13.47 -43.66 -14.70
N ARG A 555 14.43 -43.35 -13.83
CA ARG A 555 15.70 -42.72 -14.22
C ARG A 555 16.53 -43.64 -15.11
N LEU A 556 16.85 -43.20 -16.32
CA LEU A 556 17.69 -43.95 -17.26
C LEU A 556 19.16 -43.85 -16.85
N ASN A 557 19.82 -45.00 -16.74
CA ASN A 557 21.23 -45.11 -16.38
C ASN A 557 21.95 -46.16 -17.25
N THR A 558 21.52 -46.36 -18.50
CA THR A 558 22.04 -47.43 -19.37
C THR A 558 23.24 -46.99 -20.21
N THR A 559 23.14 -45.94 -21.03
CA THR A 559 24.28 -45.45 -21.83
C THR A 559 25.24 -44.55 -21.03
N SER A 560 26.47 -44.40 -21.53
CA SER A 560 27.48 -43.49 -20.95
C SER A 560 27.08 -42.02 -21.01
N GLU A 561 26.13 -41.65 -21.88
CA GLU A 561 25.59 -40.30 -22.02
C GLU A 561 24.44 -40.07 -21.05
N GLN A 562 23.52 -41.05 -20.91
CA GLN A 562 22.46 -41.06 -19.88
C GLN A 562 23.01 -41.11 -18.43
N LYS A 563 24.26 -41.51 -18.25
CA LYS A 563 24.99 -41.41 -16.96
C LYS A 563 25.63 -40.04 -16.72
N ARG A 564 25.72 -39.19 -17.76
CA ARG A 564 26.36 -37.85 -17.72
C ARG A 564 25.34 -36.71 -17.73
N SER A 565 24.26 -36.81 -18.50
CA SER A 565 23.07 -35.98 -18.34
C SER A 565 22.02 -36.77 -17.54
N VAL A 566 21.37 -36.13 -16.55
CA VAL A 566 20.32 -36.80 -15.76
C VAL A 566 19.07 -36.92 -16.63
N MET A 567 18.87 -38.10 -17.23
CA MET A 567 17.74 -38.37 -18.11
C MET A 567 16.78 -39.38 -17.49
N TYR A 568 15.48 -39.14 -17.67
CA TYR A 568 14.39 -39.99 -17.20
C TYR A 568 13.73 -40.68 -18.39
N GLY A 569 13.26 -41.90 -18.20
CA GLY A 569 12.41 -42.61 -19.14
C GLY A 569 10.99 -42.03 -19.14
N GLN A 570 10.19 -42.44 -20.13
CA GLN A 570 8.76 -42.08 -20.14
C GLN A 570 8.02 -42.84 -19.03
N ASP A 571 7.06 -42.18 -18.37
CA ASP A 571 6.24 -42.78 -17.33
C ASP A 571 5.02 -43.50 -17.92
N THR A 572 4.95 -44.82 -17.71
CA THR A 572 3.82 -45.68 -18.09
C THR A 572 2.78 -45.85 -16.97
N SER A 573 3.11 -45.53 -15.71
CA SER A 573 2.23 -45.77 -14.54
C SER A 573 0.98 -44.88 -14.48
N LEU A 574 0.89 -43.95 -15.43
CA LEU A 574 -0.24 -43.08 -15.68
C LEU A 574 -0.71 -43.18 -17.16
N ARG A 575 -0.36 -44.25 -17.90
CA ARG A 575 -0.75 -44.50 -19.31
C ARG A 575 -1.64 -45.73 -19.55
N ILE A 576 -2.27 -45.83 -20.73
CA ILE A 576 -3.14 -46.96 -21.13
C ILE A 576 -3.50 -47.11 -22.64
N HIS A 577 -3.72 -48.36 -23.12
CA HIS A 577 -4.22 -48.83 -24.44
C HIS A 577 -5.70 -49.33 -24.44
N VAL A 578 -6.32 -49.65 -25.60
CA VAL A 578 -7.78 -49.96 -25.75
C VAL A 578 -8.16 -50.92 -26.93
N ARG A 579 -9.09 -51.93 -26.78
CA ARG A 579 -9.54 -53.06 -27.69
C ARG A 579 -11.00 -53.63 -27.53
N GLU A 580 -11.26 -54.95 -27.31
CA GLU A 580 -12.60 -55.64 -27.26
C GLU A 580 -12.64 -57.01 -26.51
N GLY A 581 -13.81 -57.46 -25.99
CA GLY A 581 -14.10 -58.85 -25.52
C GLY A 581 -14.56 -59.10 -24.06
N ILE A 582 -15.61 -58.43 -23.55
CA ILE A 582 -15.48 -57.70 -22.28
C ILE A 582 -16.85 -57.17 -21.69
N PRO A 583 -17.02 -56.85 -20.37
CA PRO A 583 -18.20 -56.09 -19.89
C PRO A 583 -18.35 -54.67 -20.44
N ARG A 584 -19.56 -54.10 -20.51
CA ARG A 584 -19.79 -52.81 -21.21
C ARG A 584 -20.87 -51.93 -20.59
N ILE A 585 -20.49 -50.89 -19.83
CA ILE A 585 -21.42 -49.78 -19.56
C ILE A 585 -21.45 -48.84 -20.77
N GLN A 586 -22.59 -48.81 -21.44
CA GLN A 586 -22.93 -47.76 -22.38
C GLN A 586 -23.46 -46.56 -21.58
N CYS A 587 -23.02 -45.36 -21.97
CA CYS A 587 -23.50 -44.11 -21.38
C CYS A 587 -24.32 -43.33 -22.41
N THR A 588 -25.39 -42.69 -21.94
CA THR A 588 -26.27 -41.84 -22.77
C THR A 588 -26.48 -40.49 -22.10
N VAL A 589 -26.56 -39.42 -22.89
CA VAL A 589 -26.70 -38.03 -22.41
C VAL A 589 -27.95 -37.38 -23.00
N SER A 590 -28.63 -36.58 -22.18
CA SER A 590 -29.69 -35.66 -22.58
C SER A 590 -29.21 -34.23 -22.32
N ALA A 591 -29.05 -33.45 -23.38
CA ALA A 591 -28.51 -32.09 -23.35
C ALA A 591 -29.03 -31.30 -24.58
N PRO A 592 -29.15 -29.96 -24.50
CA PRO A 592 -29.51 -29.15 -25.67
C PRO A 592 -28.31 -28.94 -26.60
N THR A 593 -28.57 -28.98 -27.91
CA THR A 593 -27.53 -28.86 -28.95
C THR A 593 -27.03 -27.43 -29.19
N GLN A 594 -27.75 -26.42 -28.70
CA GLN A 594 -27.40 -25.00 -28.86
C GLN A 594 -27.62 -24.21 -27.56
N ALA A 595 -26.62 -23.41 -27.22
CA ALA A 595 -26.64 -22.53 -26.06
C ALA A 595 -26.00 -21.16 -26.37
N MET A 596 -26.20 -20.20 -25.48
CA MET A 596 -25.77 -18.81 -25.61
C MET A 596 -24.62 -18.51 -24.63
N VAL A 597 -23.61 -17.73 -25.02
CA VAL A 597 -22.47 -17.36 -24.15
C VAL A 597 -22.92 -16.58 -22.90
N GLY A 598 -22.80 -17.25 -21.76
CA GLY A 598 -23.26 -16.86 -20.43
C GLY A 598 -24.38 -17.74 -19.87
N GLU A 599 -25.05 -18.55 -20.70
CA GLU A 599 -26.19 -19.37 -20.30
C GLU A 599 -25.80 -20.51 -19.34
N LEU A 600 -26.68 -20.81 -18.38
CA LEU A 600 -26.58 -22.01 -17.54
C LEU A 600 -27.51 -23.12 -18.07
N VAL A 601 -26.92 -24.26 -18.45
CA VAL A 601 -27.57 -25.38 -19.16
C VAL A 601 -27.65 -26.63 -18.28
N GLU A 602 -28.81 -27.27 -18.18
CA GLU A 602 -28.97 -28.57 -17.50
C GLU A 602 -28.67 -29.75 -18.44
N VAL A 603 -28.03 -30.80 -17.92
CA VAL A 603 -27.63 -32.02 -18.66
C VAL A 603 -27.84 -33.27 -17.80
N THR A 604 -28.44 -34.33 -18.36
CA THR A 604 -28.68 -35.62 -17.67
C THR A 604 -27.88 -36.75 -18.32
N LEU A 605 -27.26 -37.62 -17.52
CA LEU A 605 -26.47 -38.76 -17.95
C LEU A 605 -27.02 -40.07 -17.37
N THR A 606 -27.01 -41.15 -18.16
CA THR A 606 -27.53 -42.47 -17.76
C THR A 606 -26.58 -43.60 -18.18
N PHE A 607 -26.22 -44.43 -17.20
CA PHE A 607 -25.29 -45.57 -17.27
C PHE A 607 -26.11 -46.85 -17.43
N THR A 608 -25.73 -47.71 -18.35
CA THR A 608 -26.39 -49.00 -18.63
C THR A 608 -25.33 -50.08 -18.82
N ASN A 609 -25.24 -51.10 -17.95
CA ASN A 609 -24.34 -52.23 -18.21
C ASN A 609 -24.95 -53.13 -19.29
N THR A 610 -24.67 -52.83 -20.56
CA THR A 610 -25.17 -53.56 -21.73
C THR A 610 -24.67 -54.99 -21.85
N SER A 611 -23.67 -55.40 -21.06
CA SER A 611 -23.08 -56.73 -21.13
C SER A 611 -23.71 -57.73 -20.16
N ALA A 612 -23.47 -59.02 -20.43
CA ALA A 612 -23.84 -60.12 -19.54
C ALA A 612 -22.84 -60.35 -18.38
N PHE A 613 -21.86 -59.46 -18.21
CA PHE A 613 -20.77 -59.57 -17.22
C PHE A 613 -20.86 -58.41 -16.23
N SER A 614 -20.56 -58.69 -14.96
CA SER A 614 -20.70 -57.69 -13.90
C SER A 614 -19.57 -56.66 -13.90
N ALA A 615 -19.93 -55.45 -13.46
CA ALA A 615 -19.13 -54.24 -13.51
C ALA A 615 -18.99 -53.69 -12.09
N HIS A 616 -17.84 -53.81 -11.45
CA HIS A 616 -17.66 -53.52 -10.02
C HIS A 616 -16.89 -52.21 -9.77
N ASP A 617 -17.21 -51.38 -8.76
CA ASP A 617 -16.55 -50.06 -8.54
C ASP A 617 -16.83 -49.05 -9.70
N VAL A 618 -18.12 -48.72 -9.93
CA VAL A 618 -18.70 -47.95 -11.09
C VAL A 618 -18.70 -46.41 -10.88
N THR A 619 -19.28 -45.53 -11.74
CA THR A 619 -19.02 -44.05 -11.68
C THR A 619 -19.72 -43.01 -12.65
N LEU A 620 -19.65 -41.65 -12.41
CA LEU A 620 -20.00 -40.48 -13.34
C LEU A 620 -19.48 -39.02 -13.00
N THR A 621 -18.80 -38.28 -13.93
CA THR A 621 -18.22 -36.85 -13.92
C THR A 621 -17.63 -36.36 -15.28
N CYS A 622 -16.87 -35.24 -15.34
CA CYS A 622 -16.99 -34.28 -16.44
C CYS A 622 -15.78 -33.44 -16.95
N SER A 623 -15.90 -32.93 -18.19
CA SER A 623 -15.16 -31.82 -18.84
C SER A 623 -16.09 -30.75 -19.39
N PRO A 624 -15.72 -29.46 -19.39
CA PRO A 624 -14.58 -28.81 -18.70
C PRO A 624 -14.64 -28.89 -17.15
N ALA A 625 -13.73 -28.23 -16.42
CA ALA A 625 -13.49 -28.46 -14.97
C ALA A 625 -14.53 -27.90 -14.00
N TYR A 626 -15.55 -27.25 -14.52
CA TYR A 626 -16.63 -26.61 -13.76
C TYR A 626 -17.99 -27.31 -13.94
N LEU A 627 -18.04 -28.45 -14.64
CA LEU A 627 -19.25 -29.28 -14.74
C LEU A 627 -19.52 -29.96 -13.39
N MET A 628 -20.64 -29.65 -12.75
CA MET A 628 -20.99 -30.11 -11.41
C MET A 628 -22.34 -30.83 -11.40
N PRO A 629 -22.44 -32.04 -10.80
CA PRO A 629 -23.73 -32.59 -10.38
C PRO A 629 -24.19 -31.81 -9.15
N VAL A 630 -25.50 -31.58 -9.01
CA VAL A 630 -26.02 -30.64 -7.99
C VAL A 630 -26.30 -31.38 -6.67
N PRO A 631 -25.56 -31.04 -5.61
CA PRO A 631 -26.24 -30.48 -4.43
C PRO A 631 -25.85 -29.03 -4.11
N THR A 632 -26.85 -28.25 -3.71
CA THR A 632 -26.78 -26.90 -3.11
C THR A 632 -25.64 -26.77 -2.08
N ALA A 633 -24.72 -25.83 -2.19
CA ALA A 633 -24.86 -24.39 -1.91
C ALA A 633 -25.04 -24.08 -0.40
N ASN A 634 -24.42 -23.04 0.16
CA ASN A 634 -23.64 -21.95 -0.45
C ASN A 634 -22.14 -22.08 -0.08
N SER A 635 -21.25 -21.30 -0.71
CA SER A 635 -20.34 -20.37 -0.01
C SER A 635 -19.15 -19.90 -0.87
N GLU A 636 -18.18 -19.12 -0.32
CA GLU A 636 -17.62 -18.00 -1.10
C GLU A 636 -16.02 -17.66 -1.15
N LEU A 637 -15.50 -17.26 -2.35
CA LEU A 637 -14.21 -16.95 -3.11
C LEU A 637 -13.12 -15.94 -2.65
N ASP A 638 -12.56 -16.14 -1.49
CA ASP A 638 -11.09 -16.05 -1.43
C ASP A 638 -10.45 -17.04 -2.47
N VAL A 639 -9.50 -16.59 -3.32
CA VAL A 639 -8.97 -17.35 -4.50
C VAL A 639 -7.51 -17.81 -4.30
N PRO A 640 -7.17 -19.10 -4.47
CA PRO A 640 -5.78 -19.56 -4.44
C PRO A 640 -4.97 -19.09 -5.66
N TRP A 641 -3.67 -18.87 -5.47
CA TRP A 641 -2.69 -18.63 -6.56
C TRP A 641 -2.44 -19.84 -7.49
N HIS A 642 -3.23 -20.89 -7.37
CA HIS A 642 -3.12 -22.15 -8.08
C HIS A 642 -4.50 -22.50 -8.65
N ILE A 643 -4.55 -22.95 -9.90
CA ILE A 643 -5.78 -23.16 -10.71
C ILE A 643 -6.73 -24.20 -10.05
N PRO A 644 -7.88 -24.57 -10.64
CA PRO A 644 -8.54 -25.86 -10.37
C PRO A 644 -7.97 -27.05 -11.16
N SER A 645 -8.39 -28.25 -10.79
CA SER A 645 -7.94 -29.53 -11.32
C SER A 645 -8.92 -30.60 -10.88
N PRO A 646 -9.04 -31.77 -11.53
CA PRO A 646 -10.11 -32.72 -11.22
C PRO A 646 -9.66 -34.17 -10.90
N ALA A 647 -10.23 -34.88 -9.91
CA ALA A 647 -9.97 -36.30 -9.52
C ALA A 647 -11.14 -36.91 -8.70
N PRO A 648 -11.33 -38.25 -8.56
CA PRO A 648 -12.65 -38.91 -8.64
C PRO A 648 -13.23 -39.65 -7.37
N PHE A 649 -14.52 -40.10 -7.40
CA PHE A 649 -15.28 -40.96 -6.42
C PHE A 649 -16.02 -42.21 -7.09
N SER A 650 -16.67 -43.20 -6.41
CA SER A 650 -17.32 -44.42 -7.04
C SER A 650 -18.84 -44.75 -6.82
N PHE A 651 -19.60 -45.13 -7.86
CA PHE A 651 -20.94 -45.77 -7.76
C PHE A 651 -20.86 -47.25 -7.34
N GLN A 652 -22.02 -47.83 -7.01
CA GLN A 652 -22.20 -49.26 -6.75
C GLN A 652 -21.93 -50.14 -7.98
N ASP A 653 -21.55 -51.39 -7.74
CA ASP A 653 -21.38 -52.42 -8.76
C ASP A 653 -22.66 -52.60 -9.61
N LEU A 654 -22.56 -52.42 -10.93
CA LEU A 654 -23.65 -52.73 -11.87
C LEU A 654 -23.56 -54.20 -12.30
N ALA A 655 -24.56 -54.98 -11.92
CA ALA A 655 -24.79 -56.30 -12.50
C ALA A 655 -25.00 -56.21 -14.02
N GLY A 656 -24.81 -57.32 -14.73
CA GLY A 656 -25.10 -57.39 -16.16
C GLY A 656 -26.57 -57.02 -16.46
N HIS A 657 -26.77 -56.09 -17.39
CA HIS A 657 -28.05 -55.52 -17.81
C HIS A 657 -28.75 -54.52 -16.86
N ASP A 658 -28.04 -53.90 -15.91
CA ASP A 658 -28.61 -52.90 -14.97
C ASP A 658 -28.38 -51.40 -15.38
N THR A 659 -29.05 -50.44 -14.71
CA THR A 659 -29.19 -49.02 -15.15
C THR A 659 -29.21 -47.96 -14.03
N LEU A 660 -28.64 -46.75 -14.27
CA LEU A 660 -28.60 -45.64 -13.29
C LEU A 660 -28.54 -44.22 -13.95
N PRO A 661 -29.40 -43.23 -13.61
CA PRO A 661 -29.41 -41.86 -14.16
C PRO A 661 -29.08 -40.71 -13.17
N VAL A 662 -28.55 -39.57 -13.65
CA VAL A 662 -28.00 -38.44 -12.83
C VAL A 662 -27.97 -37.08 -13.61
N CYS A 663 -28.02 -35.91 -12.94
CA CYS A 663 -28.08 -34.57 -13.58
C CYS A 663 -26.94 -33.58 -13.21
N PHE A 664 -26.69 -32.60 -14.07
CA PHE A 664 -25.62 -31.58 -14.05
C PHE A 664 -26.13 -30.20 -14.49
N HIS A 665 -25.45 -29.13 -14.06
CA HIS A 665 -25.61 -27.78 -14.61
C HIS A 665 -24.28 -27.24 -15.17
N ILE A 666 -24.33 -26.42 -16.23
CA ILE A 666 -23.19 -26.07 -17.09
C ILE A 666 -23.22 -24.59 -17.51
N PRO A 667 -22.25 -23.74 -17.13
CA PRO A 667 -22.10 -22.39 -17.67
C PRO A 667 -21.40 -22.42 -19.05
N ILE A 668 -21.87 -21.60 -19.99
CA ILE A 668 -21.30 -21.50 -21.34
C ILE A 668 -20.37 -20.28 -21.43
N LEU A 669 -19.05 -20.49 -21.54
CA LEU A 669 -18.09 -19.39 -21.34
C LEU A 669 -17.50 -18.79 -22.62
N THR A 670 -17.48 -19.52 -23.75
CA THR A 670 -16.91 -19.02 -25.02
C THR A 670 -17.74 -19.41 -26.24
N ALA A 671 -17.74 -18.55 -27.26
CA ALA A 671 -18.46 -18.78 -28.51
C ALA A 671 -17.72 -19.79 -29.42
N GLY A 672 -18.47 -20.65 -30.12
CA GLY A 672 -17.97 -21.68 -31.02
C GLY A 672 -18.55 -23.06 -30.71
N LYS A 673 -17.69 -23.95 -30.20
CA LYS A 673 -17.93 -25.39 -30.02
C LYS A 673 -17.40 -25.82 -28.65
N GLU A 674 -18.29 -26.07 -27.70
CA GLU A 674 -17.94 -26.46 -26.33
C GLU A 674 -18.07 -27.98 -26.20
N CYS A 675 -16.93 -28.68 -26.15
CA CYS A 675 -16.88 -30.14 -26.11
C CYS A 675 -16.87 -30.62 -24.65
N LEU A 676 -18.03 -31.09 -24.20
CA LEU A 676 -18.20 -31.71 -22.91
C LEU A 676 -17.71 -33.17 -22.99
N THR A 677 -16.97 -33.64 -21.98
CA THR A 677 -16.38 -35.00 -22.03
C THR A 677 -16.37 -35.70 -20.68
N TRP A 678 -16.93 -36.90 -20.61
CA TRP A 678 -17.12 -37.71 -19.41
C TRP A 678 -16.57 -39.14 -19.69
N GLN A 679 -15.76 -39.76 -18.82
CA GLN A 679 -14.96 -40.98 -19.09
C GLN A 679 -15.01 -41.96 -17.85
N VAL A 680 -15.67 -43.16 -17.79
CA VAL A 680 -16.17 -43.99 -16.58
C VAL A 680 -15.34 -45.19 -15.97
N CYS A 681 -15.09 -45.49 -14.66
CA CYS A 681 -14.38 -46.77 -14.24
C CYS A 681 -15.24 -47.89 -13.60
N TYR A 682 -14.86 -49.19 -13.77
CA TYR A 682 -15.41 -50.45 -13.15
C TYR A 682 -14.54 -51.67 -13.48
N HIS A 683 -14.41 -52.61 -12.55
CA HIS A 683 -13.80 -53.93 -12.66
C HIS A 683 -14.67 -54.97 -13.40
N ASN A 684 -14.07 -55.75 -14.30
CA ASN A 684 -14.51 -57.13 -14.54
C ASN A 684 -13.98 -58.06 -13.43
N GLU A 685 -14.45 -59.31 -13.42
CA GLU A 685 -14.25 -60.28 -12.34
C GLU A 685 -12.79 -60.63 -11.97
N GLN A 686 -11.77 -60.30 -12.78
CA GLN A 686 -10.47 -60.98 -12.73
C GLN A 686 -9.18 -60.16 -12.38
N GLY A 687 -9.21 -58.81 -12.17
CA GLY A 687 -8.02 -57.96 -11.83
C GLY A 687 -7.21 -57.08 -12.86
N GLU A 688 -7.59 -56.84 -14.12
CA GLU A 688 -7.00 -56.01 -15.20
C GLU A 688 -7.90 -54.96 -15.96
N MET A 689 -7.33 -53.84 -16.43
CA MET A 689 -7.66 -52.38 -16.28
C MET A 689 -8.76 -51.47 -17.01
N PHE A 690 -9.86 -51.82 -17.70
CA PHE A 690 -10.33 -51.28 -19.06
C PHE A 690 -11.12 -49.92 -19.29
N LYS A 691 -11.67 -49.47 -20.48
CA LYS A 691 -12.01 -47.99 -20.71
C LYS A 691 -13.10 -47.38 -21.80
N THR A 692 -14.14 -46.55 -21.41
CA THR A 692 -15.45 -45.89 -21.91
C THR A 692 -15.70 -44.36 -21.66
N GLN A 693 -15.62 -43.50 -22.68
CA GLN A 693 -16.00 -42.07 -22.59
C GLN A 693 -17.12 -41.71 -23.53
N LEU A 694 -17.90 -40.75 -23.07
CA LEU A 694 -18.89 -40.00 -23.81
C LEU A 694 -18.35 -38.58 -24.05
N GLN A 695 -18.48 -38.09 -25.28
CA GLN A 695 -18.24 -36.68 -25.59
C GLN A 695 -19.51 -36.11 -26.22
N HIS A 696 -19.90 -34.90 -25.81
CA HIS A 696 -21.07 -34.20 -26.32
C HIS A 696 -20.67 -32.76 -26.65
N GLU A 697 -20.97 -32.32 -27.87
CA GLU A 697 -20.57 -31.00 -28.36
C GLU A 697 -21.78 -30.07 -28.37
N ILE A 698 -21.73 -28.99 -27.59
CA ILE A 698 -22.73 -27.92 -27.61
C ILE A 698 -22.22 -26.81 -28.55
N HIS A 699 -23.07 -26.33 -29.46
CA HIS A 699 -22.76 -25.15 -30.26
C HIS A 699 -23.13 -23.88 -29.50
N THR A 700 -22.15 -22.99 -29.31
CA THR A 700 -22.24 -21.86 -28.39
C THR A 700 -22.23 -20.54 -29.17
N LEU A 701 -23.34 -19.80 -29.10
CA LEU A 701 -23.54 -18.58 -29.89
C LEU A 701 -23.11 -17.33 -29.11
N PRO A 702 -22.40 -16.37 -29.74
CA PRO A 702 -22.06 -15.10 -29.10
C PRO A 702 -23.34 -14.29 -28.82
N VAL A 703 -23.29 -13.47 -27.76
CA VAL A 703 -24.47 -12.84 -27.17
C VAL A 703 -24.28 -11.33 -27.06
N LEU A 704 -23.24 -10.91 -26.35
CA LEU A 704 -22.87 -9.52 -26.14
C LEU A 704 -21.42 -9.28 -26.56
N GLU A 705 -21.14 -8.16 -27.23
CA GLU A 705 -19.78 -7.63 -27.42
C GLU A 705 -19.61 -6.33 -26.64
N ALA A 706 -18.44 -6.10 -26.03
CA ALA A 706 -18.20 -4.96 -25.15
C ALA A 706 -16.97 -4.13 -25.55
N GLN A 707 -17.17 -2.84 -25.75
CA GLN A 707 -16.13 -1.85 -26.07
C GLN A 707 -15.90 -0.94 -24.87
N VAL A 708 -14.67 -0.89 -24.36
CA VAL A 708 -14.34 -0.23 -23.09
C VAL A 708 -13.26 0.83 -23.25
N SER A 709 -13.44 1.99 -22.61
CA SER A 709 -12.47 3.09 -22.62
C SER A 709 -12.49 3.86 -21.30
N PHE A 710 -11.33 4.31 -20.81
CA PHE A 710 -11.20 4.99 -19.52
C PHE A 710 -10.55 6.37 -19.63
N LYS A 711 -10.91 7.29 -18.72
CA LYS A 711 -10.28 8.62 -18.57
C LYS A 711 -10.28 9.05 -17.10
N LEU A 712 -9.18 9.65 -16.62
CA LEU A 712 -9.13 10.31 -15.32
C LEU A 712 -9.98 11.59 -15.34
N ALA A 713 -10.99 11.66 -14.45
CA ALA A 713 -11.93 12.77 -14.35
C ALA A 713 -11.24 14.12 -14.07
N ARG A 714 -11.99 15.22 -14.25
CA ARG A 714 -11.52 16.60 -14.01
C ARG A 714 -12.10 17.15 -12.71
N SER A 715 -11.87 16.42 -11.64
CA SER A 715 -12.35 16.66 -10.27
C SER A 715 -11.18 16.93 -9.31
N VAL A 716 -11.48 17.52 -8.15
CA VAL A 716 -10.47 17.83 -7.11
C VAL A 716 -9.94 16.54 -6.44
N GLN A 717 -10.72 15.47 -6.44
CA GLN A 717 -10.28 14.12 -6.10
C GLN A 717 -10.09 13.29 -7.37
N PRO A 718 -9.07 12.40 -7.43
CA PRO A 718 -8.82 11.54 -8.59
C PRO A 718 -9.86 10.42 -8.67
N GLN A 719 -10.81 10.56 -9.60
CA GLN A 719 -11.82 9.55 -9.90
C GLN A 719 -11.66 9.10 -11.35
N TYR A 720 -11.65 7.80 -11.62
CA TYR A 720 -11.56 7.28 -12.99
C TYR A 720 -12.95 7.09 -13.56
N HIS A 721 -13.17 7.53 -14.79
CA HIS A 721 -14.43 7.30 -15.52
C HIS A 721 -14.21 6.23 -16.58
N LEU A 722 -14.93 5.12 -16.44
CA LEU A 722 -14.94 4.00 -17.37
C LEU A 722 -16.21 4.08 -18.22
N ARG A 723 -16.07 4.36 -19.51
CA ARG A 723 -17.16 4.32 -20.48
C ARG A 723 -17.16 2.95 -21.15
N MET A 724 -18.27 2.26 -21.08
CA MET A 724 -18.50 0.97 -21.72
C MET A 724 -19.65 1.10 -22.71
N GLY A 725 -19.48 0.59 -23.92
CA GLY A 725 -20.58 0.24 -24.82
C GLY A 725 -20.74 -1.27 -24.82
N ILE A 726 -21.97 -1.77 -24.73
CA ILE A 726 -22.28 -3.19 -24.85
C ILE A 726 -23.32 -3.33 -25.96
N GLU A 727 -23.02 -4.17 -26.94
CA GLU A 727 -23.81 -4.45 -28.12
C GLU A 727 -24.41 -5.86 -28.06
N ASN A 728 -25.69 -6.01 -28.40
CA ASN A 728 -26.28 -7.31 -28.63
C ASN A 728 -25.88 -7.82 -30.01
N VAL A 729 -25.02 -8.85 -30.07
CA VAL A 729 -24.52 -9.45 -31.32
C VAL A 729 -25.29 -10.72 -31.73
N SER A 730 -26.40 -11.02 -31.04
CA SER A 730 -27.28 -12.16 -31.35
C SER A 730 -28.51 -11.75 -32.17
N ASP A 731 -29.17 -12.72 -32.80
CA ASP A 731 -30.41 -12.52 -33.58
C ASP A 731 -31.66 -12.28 -32.71
N VAL A 732 -31.55 -12.29 -31.38
CA VAL A 732 -32.68 -12.28 -30.43
C VAL A 732 -32.61 -11.04 -29.53
N PRO A 733 -33.73 -10.37 -29.19
CA PRO A 733 -33.70 -9.27 -28.21
C PRO A 733 -33.28 -9.72 -26.80
N ILE A 734 -32.49 -8.89 -26.12
CA ILE A 734 -31.88 -9.20 -24.82
C ILE A 734 -32.12 -8.07 -23.81
N GLU A 735 -32.70 -8.39 -22.66
CA GLU A 735 -32.72 -7.54 -21.47
C GLU A 735 -31.37 -7.66 -20.74
N ILE A 736 -30.61 -6.57 -20.63
CA ILE A 736 -29.49 -6.50 -19.67
C ILE A 736 -30.10 -6.18 -18.30
N SER A 737 -29.95 -7.15 -17.39
CA SER A 737 -30.55 -7.18 -16.06
C SER A 737 -29.61 -6.72 -14.95
N GLY A 738 -28.29 -6.75 -15.20
CA GLY A 738 -27.29 -6.25 -14.28
C GLY A 738 -25.93 -6.04 -14.94
N ILE A 739 -25.15 -5.12 -14.39
CA ILE A 739 -23.71 -4.96 -14.68
C ILE A 739 -22.97 -4.92 -13.35
N ALA A 740 -21.85 -5.61 -13.32
CA ALA A 740 -20.97 -5.83 -12.18
C ALA A 740 -19.51 -5.59 -12.56
N PHE A 741 -18.67 -5.22 -11.59
CA PHE A 741 -17.23 -5.05 -11.78
C PHE A 741 -16.46 -5.87 -10.76
N VAL A 742 -15.34 -6.43 -11.20
CA VAL A 742 -14.43 -7.23 -10.39
C VAL A 742 -13.03 -6.64 -10.48
N SER A 743 -12.37 -6.40 -9.35
CA SER A 743 -10.97 -5.93 -9.34
C SER A 743 -10.28 -6.14 -7.99
N PRO A 744 -8.97 -6.44 -7.94
CA PRO A 744 -8.22 -6.48 -6.68
C PRO A 744 -8.05 -5.11 -5.99
N GLN A 745 -8.19 -3.98 -6.72
CA GLN A 745 -7.92 -2.64 -6.17
C GLN A 745 -8.97 -1.57 -6.51
N TRP A 746 -9.90 -1.82 -7.43
CA TRP A 746 -10.78 -0.76 -7.96
C TRP A 746 -12.23 -0.92 -7.53
N GLN A 747 -12.66 -0.06 -6.59
CA GLN A 747 -14.05 0.08 -6.23
C GLN A 747 -14.80 0.86 -7.32
N MET A 748 -15.55 0.15 -8.14
CA MET A 748 -16.38 0.73 -9.20
C MET A 748 -17.79 1.06 -8.69
N SER A 749 -18.36 2.14 -9.21
CA SER A 749 -19.75 2.54 -8.96
C SER A 749 -20.46 2.85 -10.28
N LEU A 750 -21.67 2.34 -10.46
CA LEU A 750 -22.46 2.54 -11.67
C LEU A 750 -23.93 2.81 -11.32
N ASP A 751 -24.45 3.91 -11.83
CA ASP A 751 -25.88 4.26 -11.78
C ASP A 751 -26.64 3.40 -12.82
N PHE A 752 -26.82 2.11 -12.53
CA PHE A 752 -27.40 1.12 -13.45
C PHE A 752 -28.91 1.32 -13.67
N GLN A 753 -29.35 1.11 -14.91
CA GLN A 753 -30.76 1.07 -15.33
C GLN A 753 -30.95 -0.16 -16.23
N HIS A 754 -32.10 -0.84 -16.12
CA HIS A 754 -32.45 -1.95 -17.00
C HIS A 754 -32.64 -1.45 -18.44
N VAL A 755 -32.10 -2.19 -19.41
CA VAL A 755 -32.18 -1.85 -20.84
C VAL A 755 -32.46 -3.11 -21.65
N SER A 756 -33.46 -3.05 -22.52
CA SER A 756 -33.64 -4.04 -23.58
C SER A 756 -32.86 -3.61 -24.82
N LEU A 757 -32.06 -4.52 -25.37
CA LEU A 757 -31.30 -4.35 -26.61
C LEU A 757 -31.87 -5.28 -27.67
N ASP A 758 -32.45 -4.69 -28.72
CA ASP A 758 -32.71 -5.40 -29.96
C ASP A 758 -31.38 -5.80 -30.64
N SER A 759 -31.44 -6.74 -31.58
CA SER A 759 -30.27 -7.23 -32.31
C SER A 759 -29.46 -6.08 -32.94
N HIS A 760 -28.14 -6.14 -32.84
CA HIS A 760 -27.15 -5.16 -33.31
C HIS A 760 -27.31 -3.74 -32.74
N HIS A 761 -27.94 -3.58 -31.57
CA HIS A 761 -28.01 -2.29 -30.87
C HIS A 761 -27.01 -2.23 -29.70
N THR A 762 -26.32 -1.09 -29.59
CA THR A 762 -25.36 -0.78 -28.52
C THR A 762 -25.97 0.17 -27.48
N ALA A 763 -25.97 -0.21 -26.19
CA ALA A 763 -26.21 0.71 -25.08
C ALA A 763 -24.89 1.10 -24.39
N GLN A 764 -24.89 2.21 -23.63
CA GLN A 764 -23.67 2.75 -23.03
C GLN A 764 -23.83 3.14 -21.57
N TRP A 765 -22.82 2.79 -20.77
CA TRP A 765 -22.76 3.05 -19.33
C TRP A 765 -21.48 3.80 -18.97
N LEU A 766 -21.55 4.60 -17.91
CA LEU A 766 -20.43 5.37 -17.37
C LEU A 766 -20.23 5.02 -15.89
N ALA A 767 -19.33 4.08 -15.62
CA ALA A 767 -18.95 3.72 -14.26
C ALA A 767 -17.84 4.65 -13.74
N ARG A 768 -17.85 4.92 -12.43
CA ARG A 768 -16.87 5.76 -11.75
C ARG A 768 -16.07 4.89 -10.77
N GLY A 769 -14.78 4.72 -11.05
CA GLY A 769 -13.83 3.99 -10.22
C GLY A 769 -13.11 4.88 -9.22
N GLN A 770 -13.01 4.41 -7.98
CA GLN A 770 -12.07 4.91 -6.98
C GLN A 770 -11.10 3.77 -6.61
N LYS A 771 -9.81 4.09 -6.55
CA LYS A 771 -8.77 3.11 -6.27
C LYS A 771 -8.55 2.95 -4.76
N HIS A 772 -8.61 1.72 -4.28
CA HIS A 772 -8.33 1.34 -2.89
C HIS A 772 -6.87 0.93 -2.72
N GLN A 773 -6.32 1.03 -1.50
CA GLN A 773 -4.94 0.63 -1.20
C GLN A 773 -4.86 -0.83 -0.71
N GLY A 774 -4.42 -1.76 -1.56
CA GLY A 774 -4.22 -3.18 -1.18
C GLY A 774 -3.36 -3.96 -2.18
N LEU A 775 -2.39 -4.76 -1.70
CA LEU A 775 -1.35 -5.49 -2.47
C LEU A 775 -0.43 -4.65 -3.39
N ASP A 776 0.86 -4.57 -3.02
CA ASP A 776 1.94 -4.04 -3.86
C ASP A 776 2.60 -5.22 -4.60
N THR A 777 2.08 -5.55 -5.79
CA THR A 777 2.49 -6.71 -6.60
C THR A 777 3.97 -6.66 -7.00
N LEU A 778 4.51 -5.46 -7.24
CA LEU A 778 5.93 -5.29 -7.55
C LEU A 778 6.80 -5.60 -6.33
N HIS A 779 6.43 -5.11 -5.14
CA HIS A 779 7.15 -5.41 -3.91
C HIS A 779 7.25 -6.91 -3.67
N THR A 780 6.12 -7.63 -3.78
CA THR A 780 6.10 -9.09 -3.67
C THR A 780 7.07 -9.72 -4.66
N THR A 781 6.95 -9.43 -5.96
CA THR A 781 7.83 -10.00 -7.00
C THR A 781 9.32 -9.67 -6.76
N VAL A 782 9.63 -8.46 -6.29
CA VAL A 782 11.00 -8.02 -5.97
C VAL A 782 11.56 -8.69 -4.72
N GLU A 783 10.74 -9.04 -3.72
CA GLU A 783 11.15 -9.85 -2.58
C GLU A 783 11.33 -11.34 -2.99
N LEU A 784 10.40 -11.91 -3.77
CA LEU A 784 10.47 -13.30 -4.28
C LEU A 784 11.75 -13.58 -5.09
N LEU A 785 12.17 -12.64 -5.95
CA LEU A 785 13.33 -12.81 -6.84
C LEU A 785 14.67 -12.45 -6.18
N ARG A 786 14.64 -11.78 -5.03
CA ARG A 786 15.85 -11.32 -4.32
C ARG A 786 16.75 -12.47 -3.85
N PRO A 787 16.25 -13.56 -3.24
CA PRO A 787 17.06 -14.75 -2.91
C PRO A 787 17.81 -15.31 -4.12
N PHE A 788 17.12 -15.50 -5.24
CA PHE A 788 17.69 -16.02 -6.49
C PHE A 788 18.87 -15.17 -6.97
N PHE A 789 18.68 -13.85 -7.11
CA PHE A 789 19.78 -12.96 -7.53
C PHE A 789 20.93 -12.93 -6.51
N GLN A 790 20.63 -12.93 -5.20
CA GLN A 790 21.64 -13.02 -4.13
C GLN A 790 22.33 -14.40 -4.02
N GLY A 791 21.87 -15.43 -4.74
CA GLY A 791 22.49 -16.76 -4.76
C GLY A 791 22.08 -17.64 -3.59
N ARG A 792 20.81 -17.57 -3.17
CA ARG A 792 20.19 -18.45 -2.17
C ARG A 792 19.10 -19.28 -2.82
N ASN A 793 19.07 -20.58 -2.52
CA ASN A 793 18.07 -21.52 -3.01
C ASN A 793 16.99 -21.73 -1.94
N GLU A 794 16.12 -20.74 -1.76
CA GLU A 794 14.96 -20.82 -0.87
C GLU A 794 13.71 -20.39 -1.68
N PRO A 795 12.67 -21.23 -1.81
CA PRO A 795 11.39 -20.80 -2.37
C PRO A 795 10.69 -19.90 -1.36
N VAL A 796 9.93 -18.92 -1.86
CA VAL A 796 9.10 -18.01 -1.06
C VAL A 796 7.71 -18.01 -1.68
N ASN A 797 6.66 -18.13 -0.86
CA ASN A 797 5.28 -18.16 -1.33
C ASN A 797 4.70 -16.74 -1.40
N PRO A 798 3.89 -16.40 -2.44
CA PRO A 798 3.13 -15.16 -2.46
C PRO A 798 1.92 -15.22 -1.50
N PRO A 799 1.46 -14.08 -0.96
CA PRO A 799 0.23 -13.99 -0.17
C PRO A 799 -1.01 -13.93 -1.07
N ASP A 800 -2.14 -14.49 -0.61
CA ASP A 800 -3.41 -14.59 -1.35
C ASP A 800 -3.98 -13.24 -1.81
N MET A 801 -4.86 -13.30 -2.83
CA MET A 801 -5.36 -12.12 -3.54
C MET A 801 -6.88 -11.99 -3.36
N HIS A 802 -7.31 -10.89 -2.75
CA HIS A 802 -8.72 -10.60 -2.51
C HIS A 802 -9.28 -9.74 -3.64
N LEU A 803 -10.43 -10.13 -4.20
CA LEU A 803 -11.06 -9.50 -5.36
C LEU A 803 -12.33 -8.77 -4.92
N GLN A 804 -12.39 -7.46 -5.12
CA GLN A 804 -13.60 -6.68 -4.86
C GLN A 804 -14.60 -6.92 -6.00
N VAL A 805 -15.64 -7.70 -5.71
CA VAL A 805 -16.79 -7.96 -6.59
C VAL A 805 -17.93 -7.00 -6.23
N SER A 806 -18.45 -6.27 -7.21
CA SER A 806 -19.52 -5.27 -7.02
C SER A 806 -20.83 -5.75 -7.65
N ARG A 807 -21.46 -6.72 -6.97
CA ARG A 807 -22.45 -7.69 -7.51
C ARG A 807 -21.79 -8.72 -8.43
N LEU A 808 -22.35 -9.90 -8.69
CA LEU A 808 -23.24 -10.74 -7.86
C LEU A 808 -23.01 -12.20 -8.30
N GLN A 809 -23.15 -13.14 -7.37
CA GLN A 809 -22.95 -14.58 -7.62
C GLN A 809 -21.62 -14.93 -8.31
N GLN A 810 -21.44 -16.20 -8.64
CA GLN A 810 -20.15 -16.88 -8.63
C GLN A 810 -19.94 -17.62 -9.95
N GLU A 811 -18.88 -17.28 -10.71
CA GLU A 811 -18.01 -18.27 -11.34
C GLU A 811 -16.71 -17.71 -11.94
N ALA A 812 -15.68 -18.57 -11.98
CA ALA A 812 -14.44 -18.52 -12.77
C ALA A 812 -13.85 -17.14 -13.16
N LEU A 813 -13.19 -16.47 -12.21
CA LEU A 813 -12.42 -15.24 -12.45
C LEU A 813 -10.95 -15.54 -12.86
N PRO A 814 -10.36 -14.82 -13.83
CA PRO A 814 -8.95 -14.98 -14.21
C PRO A 814 -7.98 -14.27 -13.24
N LEU A 815 -6.70 -14.64 -13.31
CA LEU A 815 -5.63 -14.00 -12.53
C LEU A 815 -5.36 -12.57 -13.03
N MET A 816 -5.96 -11.59 -12.35
CA MET A 816 -5.79 -10.16 -12.65
C MET A 816 -4.52 -9.53 -12.06
N ASP A 817 -4.00 -8.53 -12.77
CA ASP A 817 -3.05 -7.55 -12.27
C ASP A 817 -3.72 -6.59 -11.25
N SER A 818 -2.93 -6.02 -10.34
CA SER A 818 -3.36 -4.97 -9.39
C SER A 818 -4.09 -3.80 -10.06
N ASN A 819 -3.78 -3.48 -11.32
CA ASN A 819 -4.44 -2.41 -12.08
C ASN A 819 -5.60 -2.88 -12.98
N GLN A 820 -5.92 -4.18 -13.06
CA GLN A 820 -6.99 -4.68 -13.92
C GLN A 820 -8.38 -4.62 -13.27
N ILE A 821 -9.38 -4.52 -14.14
CA ILE A 821 -10.80 -4.65 -13.86
C ILE A 821 -11.38 -5.57 -14.92
N ASP A 822 -12.21 -6.52 -14.50
CA ASP A 822 -13.07 -7.28 -15.37
C ASP A 822 -14.55 -6.91 -15.09
N VAL A 823 -15.42 -7.12 -16.08
CA VAL A 823 -16.83 -6.68 -16.06
C VAL A 823 -17.72 -7.87 -16.36
N LEU A 824 -18.74 -8.08 -15.52
CA LEU A 824 -19.75 -9.12 -15.70
C LEU A 824 -21.08 -8.45 -16.08
N VAL A 825 -21.75 -9.00 -17.08
CA VAL A 825 -23.00 -8.45 -17.66
C VAL A 825 -24.08 -9.52 -17.63
N ALA A 826 -25.00 -9.42 -16.67
CA ALA A 826 -26.11 -10.34 -16.52
C ALA A 826 -27.25 -9.99 -17.48
N TRP A 827 -27.72 -10.99 -18.23
CA TRP A 827 -28.66 -10.83 -19.34
C TRP A 827 -29.78 -11.88 -19.35
N ARG A 828 -30.88 -11.53 -20.03
CA ARG A 828 -32.03 -12.42 -20.30
C ARG A 828 -32.47 -12.25 -21.74
N ALA A 829 -32.46 -13.32 -22.51
CA ALA A 829 -32.98 -13.32 -23.87
C ALA A 829 -34.51 -13.44 -23.88
N ALA A 830 -35.18 -12.90 -24.90
CA ALA A 830 -36.63 -13.01 -25.09
C ALA A 830 -37.13 -14.48 -25.24
N SER A 831 -36.22 -15.43 -25.46
CA SER A 831 -36.47 -16.88 -25.45
C SER A 831 -36.64 -17.48 -24.05
N GLY A 832 -36.45 -16.70 -22.98
CA GLY A 832 -36.50 -17.15 -21.59
C GLY A 832 -35.15 -17.64 -21.03
N LYS A 833 -34.14 -17.83 -21.88
CA LYS A 833 -32.75 -18.12 -21.48
C LYS A 833 -32.19 -16.94 -20.68
N VAL A 834 -31.43 -17.24 -19.62
CA VAL A 834 -30.71 -16.27 -18.78
C VAL A 834 -29.24 -16.65 -18.72
N GLY A 835 -28.37 -15.66 -18.57
CA GLY A 835 -26.93 -15.89 -18.49
C GLY A 835 -26.12 -14.65 -18.18
N GLU A 836 -24.80 -14.80 -18.06
CA GLU A 836 -23.90 -13.70 -17.71
C GLU A 836 -22.64 -13.69 -18.62
N THR A 837 -22.36 -12.57 -19.28
CA THR A 837 -21.19 -12.44 -20.18
C THR A 837 -20.05 -11.70 -19.48
N PHE A 838 -18.83 -12.21 -19.62
CA PHE A 838 -17.63 -11.68 -18.97
C PHE A 838 -16.74 -10.90 -19.95
N VAL A 839 -16.18 -9.77 -19.51
CA VAL A 839 -15.35 -8.86 -20.31
C VAL A 839 -14.06 -8.57 -19.52
N CYS A 840 -12.92 -9.07 -20.00
CA CYS A 840 -11.70 -9.12 -19.21
C CYS A 840 -10.52 -8.31 -19.75
N GLY A 841 -9.56 -8.01 -18.87
CA GLY A 841 -8.24 -7.47 -19.21
C GLY A 841 -8.13 -5.94 -19.23
N ILE A 842 -9.13 -5.20 -18.75
CA ILE A 842 -9.17 -3.73 -18.78
C ILE A 842 -8.23 -3.17 -17.70
N SER A 843 -7.08 -2.62 -18.08
CA SER A 843 -6.10 -2.06 -17.14
C SER A 843 -6.26 -0.55 -16.94
N LEU A 844 -6.36 -0.09 -15.69
CA LEU A 844 -6.55 1.32 -15.31
C LEU A 844 -5.31 1.93 -14.61
N GLY A 845 -4.87 3.09 -15.11
CA GLY A 845 -3.88 3.95 -14.45
C GLY A 845 -2.45 3.38 -14.36
N PHE A 846 -1.55 4.11 -13.70
CA PHE A 846 -0.21 3.60 -13.36
C PHE A 846 -0.23 2.74 -12.09
N ARG A 847 0.76 1.86 -11.95
CA ARG A 847 0.90 0.96 -10.78
C ARG A 847 1.14 1.76 -9.51
N ASP A 848 0.60 1.29 -8.38
CA ASP A 848 0.79 1.93 -7.06
C ASP A 848 2.00 1.34 -6.31
N ASP A 849 3.12 1.22 -7.03
CA ASP A 849 4.33 0.57 -6.52
C ASP A 849 5.07 1.48 -5.54
N LYS A 850 5.55 0.95 -4.41
CA LYS A 850 6.37 1.76 -3.49
C LYS A 850 7.66 2.21 -4.19
N MET A 851 8.02 3.48 -3.98
CA MET A 851 9.27 4.08 -4.48
C MET A 851 10.53 3.27 -4.09
N ALA A 852 10.50 2.58 -2.94
CA ALA A 852 11.54 1.67 -2.49
C ALA A 852 11.56 0.31 -3.23
N SER A 853 10.41 -0.19 -3.70
CA SER A 853 10.31 -1.40 -4.53
C SER A 853 10.90 -1.15 -5.91
N LEU A 854 10.60 0.00 -6.51
CA LEU A 854 11.22 0.46 -7.77
C LEU A 854 12.73 0.63 -7.62
N HIS A 855 13.21 1.26 -6.54
CA HIS A 855 14.64 1.35 -6.24
C HIS A 855 15.29 -0.04 -6.06
N ALA A 856 14.62 -0.98 -5.40
CA ALA A 856 15.14 -2.33 -5.21
C ALA A 856 15.17 -3.13 -6.53
N LEU A 857 14.20 -2.94 -7.41
CA LEU A 857 14.19 -3.48 -8.78
C LEU A 857 15.36 -2.93 -9.61
N ASP A 858 15.54 -1.60 -9.62
CA ASP A 858 16.65 -0.95 -10.33
C ASP A 858 18.01 -1.42 -9.80
N LEU A 859 18.16 -1.66 -8.49
CA LEU A 859 19.37 -2.28 -7.91
C LEU A 859 19.59 -3.73 -8.35
N LEU A 860 18.53 -4.56 -8.45
CA LEU A 860 18.64 -5.96 -8.90
C LEU A 860 19.06 -6.06 -10.37
N LEU A 861 18.59 -5.12 -11.21
CA LEU A 861 18.94 -4.99 -12.62
C LEU A 861 20.37 -4.42 -12.81
N GLN A 862 20.81 -3.48 -11.97
CA GLN A 862 22.13 -2.84 -12.07
C GLN A 862 23.30 -3.65 -11.47
N GLN A 863 23.05 -4.68 -10.66
CA GLN A 863 24.11 -5.48 -10.05
C GLN A 863 24.91 -6.29 -11.09
N GLY A 864 26.21 -6.01 -11.24
CA GLY A 864 27.11 -6.78 -12.10
C GLY A 864 27.26 -8.26 -11.73
N PRO A 865 27.95 -9.08 -12.56
CA PRO A 865 28.14 -10.50 -12.34
C PRO A 865 28.84 -10.78 -11.00
N SER A 866 28.32 -11.76 -10.25
CA SER A 866 28.73 -12.01 -8.87
C SER A 866 30.05 -12.79 -8.81
N THR A 867 31.11 -12.18 -8.25
CA THR A 867 32.47 -12.74 -8.10
C THR A 867 32.60 -13.98 -7.19
N ARG A 868 31.49 -14.57 -6.77
CA ARG A 868 31.41 -15.79 -5.95
C ARG A 868 30.59 -16.92 -6.58
N ALA A 869 30.14 -16.79 -7.82
CA ALA A 869 29.47 -17.89 -8.52
C ALA A 869 30.49 -18.95 -8.96
N MET A 870 30.26 -20.20 -8.54
CA MET A 870 31.18 -21.33 -8.80
C MET A 870 31.06 -21.91 -10.22
N TYR A 871 29.96 -21.61 -10.92
CA TYR A 871 29.60 -22.20 -12.21
C TYR A 871 29.16 -21.12 -13.21
N ALA A 872 29.56 -21.27 -14.48
CA ALA A 872 29.23 -20.33 -15.56
C ALA A 872 27.74 -20.40 -15.96
N GLU A 873 27.12 -21.57 -15.84
CA GLU A 873 25.73 -21.82 -16.24
C GLU A 873 24.75 -20.97 -15.40
N THR A 874 24.95 -20.93 -14.07
CA THR A 874 24.17 -20.08 -13.15
C THR A 874 24.35 -18.58 -13.39
N GLN A 875 25.43 -18.14 -14.05
CA GLN A 875 25.53 -16.74 -14.53
C GLN A 875 24.69 -16.52 -15.78
N LYS A 876 24.64 -17.48 -16.71
CA LYS A 876 23.81 -17.44 -17.93
C LYS A 876 22.31 -17.43 -17.60
N GLU A 877 21.89 -18.21 -16.61
CA GLU A 877 20.50 -18.20 -16.10
C GLU A 877 20.13 -16.83 -15.51
N LYS A 878 21.01 -16.24 -14.68
CA LYS A 878 20.80 -14.91 -14.09
C LYS A 878 20.81 -13.79 -15.13
N GLN A 879 21.61 -13.93 -16.19
CA GLN A 879 21.63 -13.03 -17.35
C GLN A 879 20.26 -13.07 -18.07
N MET A 880 19.81 -14.27 -18.45
CA MET A 880 18.54 -14.47 -19.16
C MET A 880 17.32 -14.04 -18.33
N ALA A 881 17.32 -14.31 -17.02
CA ALA A 881 16.26 -13.85 -16.11
C ALA A 881 16.16 -12.32 -16.04
N ARG A 882 17.29 -11.59 -16.12
CA ARG A 882 17.30 -10.12 -16.16
C ARG A 882 16.77 -9.55 -17.46
N GLU A 883 17.09 -10.21 -18.58
CA GLU A 883 16.61 -9.84 -19.91
C GLU A 883 15.09 -10.08 -20.04
N GLN A 884 14.55 -11.14 -19.43
CA GLN A 884 13.10 -11.34 -19.33
C GLN A 884 12.43 -10.35 -18.36
N LEU A 885 13.07 -10.05 -17.22
CA LEU A 885 12.54 -9.07 -16.26
C LEU A 885 12.52 -7.65 -16.83
N SER A 886 13.54 -7.20 -17.58
CA SER A 886 13.57 -5.86 -18.16
C SER A 886 12.51 -5.63 -19.25
N LEU A 887 11.98 -6.71 -19.84
CA LEU A 887 10.84 -6.70 -20.78
C LEU A 887 9.47 -6.83 -20.08
N SER A 888 9.44 -7.01 -18.75
CA SER A 888 8.21 -7.21 -17.98
C SER A 888 7.40 -5.90 -17.80
N PRO A 889 6.05 -5.94 -17.81
CA PRO A 889 5.21 -4.79 -17.45
C PRO A 889 5.37 -4.33 -15.98
N LEU A 890 6.19 -5.03 -15.18
CA LEU A 890 6.61 -4.67 -13.82
C LEU A 890 7.74 -3.61 -13.77
N VAL A 891 8.42 -3.29 -14.88
CA VAL A 891 9.59 -2.38 -14.89
C VAL A 891 9.23 -0.91 -15.20
N PRO A 892 7.95 -0.54 -15.35
CA PRO A 892 7.38 0.42 -16.32
C PRO A 892 8.31 1.21 -17.27
N ALA A 893 7.98 1.16 -18.56
CA ALA A 893 8.67 1.87 -19.65
C ALA A 893 8.02 3.21 -20.10
N GLY A 894 6.95 3.66 -19.44
CA GLY A 894 6.19 4.87 -19.79
C GLY A 894 6.42 6.06 -18.86
N CYS A 895 6.17 7.29 -19.34
CA CYS A 895 6.20 8.50 -18.51
C CYS A 895 4.82 8.74 -17.85
N PRO A 896 4.74 8.91 -16.52
CA PRO A 896 3.47 9.13 -15.79
C PRO A 896 2.93 10.56 -15.83
N ILE A 897 3.51 11.44 -16.65
CA ILE A 897 3.05 12.82 -16.80
C ILE A 897 2.33 13.01 -18.13
N THR A 898 1.06 13.38 -18.08
CA THR A 898 0.30 13.84 -19.25
C THR A 898 0.15 15.37 -19.18
N VAL A 899 0.10 16.02 -20.35
CA VAL A 899 -0.21 17.46 -20.42
C VAL A 899 -1.48 17.61 -21.24
N ALA A 900 -2.51 18.21 -20.63
CA ALA A 900 -3.85 18.27 -21.20
C ALA A 900 -4.43 19.68 -21.15
N THR A 901 -5.24 20.02 -22.14
CA THR A 901 -6.00 21.27 -22.20
C THR A 901 -7.41 21.09 -21.63
N GLY A 902 -8.05 22.18 -21.19
CA GLY A 902 -9.48 22.16 -20.88
C GLY A 902 -10.32 22.01 -22.16
N THR A 903 -11.24 21.04 -22.22
CA THR A 903 -12.11 20.87 -23.39
C THR A 903 -13.44 21.61 -23.21
N LEU A 904 -13.47 22.83 -23.74
CA LEU A 904 -14.67 23.49 -24.27
C LEU A 904 -14.22 24.19 -25.57
N PRO A 905 -15.07 24.28 -26.61
CA PRO A 905 -14.76 25.13 -27.75
C PRO A 905 -14.68 26.58 -27.26
N LEU A 906 -13.50 27.19 -27.38
CA LEU A 906 -13.31 28.55 -26.90
C LEU A 906 -14.04 29.52 -27.84
N THR A 907 -14.81 30.41 -27.22
CA THR A 907 -15.70 31.36 -27.88
C THR A 907 -14.93 32.62 -28.22
N VAL A 908 -14.71 32.88 -29.51
CA VAL A 908 -13.77 33.92 -29.96
C VAL A 908 -14.46 35.13 -30.60
N PRO A 909 -13.93 36.35 -30.43
CA PRO A 909 -14.34 37.53 -31.20
C PRO A 909 -13.79 37.45 -32.64
N GLY A 910 -14.43 38.16 -33.58
CA GLY A 910 -14.05 38.18 -35.01
C GLY A 910 -12.81 39.03 -35.35
N GLN A 911 -11.83 39.15 -34.44
CA GLN A 911 -10.59 39.90 -34.64
C GLN A 911 -9.41 39.20 -33.93
N PRO A 912 -8.15 39.40 -34.38
CA PRO A 912 -6.98 38.80 -33.73
C PRO A 912 -6.86 39.19 -32.25
N PHE A 913 -6.70 38.19 -31.38
CA PHE A 913 -6.73 38.37 -29.92
C PHE A 913 -5.79 37.39 -29.21
N VAL A 914 -5.49 37.68 -27.93
CA VAL A 914 -4.59 36.87 -27.11
C VAL A 914 -5.37 36.17 -26.00
N GLU A 915 -5.50 34.84 -26.11
CA GLU A 915 -6.26 34.02 -25.17
C GLU A 915 -5.35 33.44 -24.07
N GLN A 916 -5.89 33.26 -22.86
CA GLN A 916 -5.17 32.64 -21.73
C GLN A 916 -5.58 31.19 -21.54
N LEU A 917 -4.84 30.28 -22.17
CA LEU A 917 -5.11 28.85 -22.11
C LEU A 917 -4.58 28.22 -20.81
N PRO A 918 -5.42 27.46 -20.08
CA PRO A 918 -4.97 26.62 -19.00
C PRO A 918 -4.45 25.28 -19.54
N LEU A 919 -3.13 25.10 -19.50
CA LEU A 919 -2.52 23.78 -19.61
C LEU A 919 -2.53 23.12 -18.22
N TYR A 920 -2.84 21.83 -18.16
CA TYR A 920 -2.78 21.03 -16.95
C TYR A 920 -1.68 19.99 -17.09
N ILE A 921 -0.60 20.14 -16.31
CA ILE A 921 0.40 19.08 -16.13
C ILE A 921 -0.20 18.12 -15.11
N ARG A 922 -0.61 16.93 -15.55
CA ARG A 922 -1.26 15.92 -14.71
C ARG A 922 -0.25 14.83 -14.36
N ASN A 923 -0.15 14.53 -13.07
CA ASN A 923 0.63 13.40 -12.59
C ASN A 923 -0.31 12.21 -12.39
N GLU A 924 -0.19 11.22 -13.27
CA GLU A 924 -1.01 10.02 -13.29
C GLU A 924 -0.34 8.86 -12.54
N SER A 925 0.57 9.16 -11.60
CA SER A 925 1.20 8.22 -10.67
C SER A 925 0.98 8.64 -9.21
N PRO A 926 1.14 7.74 -8.23
CA PRO A 926 1.07 8.08 -6.79
C PRO A 926 2.28 8.87 -6.28
N TRP A 927 3.37 8.95 -7.04
CA TRP A 927 4.63 9.55 -6.59
C TRP A 927 4.62 11.06 -6.83
N THR A 928 5.15 11.86 -5.92
CA THR A 928 5.44 13.28 -6.19
C THR A 928 6.61 13.40 -7.17
N LEU A 929 6.42 14.13 -8.27
CA LEU A 929 7.41 14.24 -9.35
C LEU A 929 7.80 15.70 -9.61
N SER A 930 9.11 15.99 -9.59
CA SER A 930 9.65 17.29 -10.02
C SER A 930 9.77 17.31 -11.54
N CYS A 931 9.04 18.21 -12.19
CA CYS A 931 8.83 18.25 -13.64
C CYS A 931 9.35 19.55 -14.26
N THR A 932 9.92 19.47 -15.46
CA THR A 932 10.28 20.62 -16.31
C THR A 932 9.58 20.48 -17.66
N LEU A 933 8.53 21.27 -17.87
CA LEU A 933 7.86 21.43 -19.16
C LEU A 933 8.63 22.43 -20.03
N ARG A 934 8.82 22.08 -21.31
CA ARG A 934 9.30 22.97 -22.37
C ARG A 934 8.30 22.96 -23.52
N LEU A 935 7.95 24.15 -23.99
CA LEU A 935 7.17 24.38 -25.20
C LEU A 935 8.15 24.58 -26.36
N GLU A 936 8.04 23.76 -27.40
CA GLU A 936 8.97 23.71 -28.51
C GLU A 936 8.28 24.24 -29.79
N PRO A 937 8.96 25.07 -30.59
CA PRO A 937 8.39 25.59 -31.83
C PRO A 937 8.22 24.46 -32.84
N LEU A 938 7.11 24.48 -33.59
CA LEU A 938 6.81 23.48 -34.61
C LEU A 938 7.91 23.39 -35.67
N THR A 939 8.34 22.17 -35.95
CA THR A 939 9.34 21.85 -36.98
C THR A 939 8.74 21.27 -38.27
N ASP A 940 7.42 21.02 -38.29
CA ASP A 940 6.72 20.30 -39.37
C ASP A 940 5.65 21.18 -40.05
N THR A 941 5.45 20.96 -41.36
CA THR A 941 4.72 21.86 -42.28
C THR A 941 3.33 21.34 -42.64
N GLN A 942 2.53 20.98 -41.63
CA GLN A 942 1.18 20.46 -41.82
C GLN A 942 0.13 21.56 -42.07
N PRO A 943 -0.97 21.27 -42.78
CA PRO A 943 -1.95 22.27 -43.26
C PRO A 943 -2.92 22.80 -42.17
N VAL A 944 -2.55 22.74 -40.90
CA VAL A 944 -3.39 23.22 -39.77
C VAL A 944 -2.72 24.47 -39.19
N PRO A 945 -3.42 25.62 -39.07
CA PRO A 945 -2.81 26.87 -38.64
C PRO A 945 -2.20 26.80 -37.24
N TYR A 946 -1.12 27.54 -37.01
CA TYR A 946 -0.35 27.54 -35.77
C TYR A 946 -0.63 28.81 -34.96
N ALA A 947 -1.03 28.62 -33.70
CA ALA A 947 -1.22 29.71 -32.74
C ALA A 947 0.05 29.84 -31.85
N PRO A 948 0.89 30.87 -32.04
CA PRO A 948 2.17 30.96 -31.35
C PRO A 948 2.02 31.29 -29.86
N TRP A 949 2.81 30.61 -29.03
CA TRP A 949 2.93 30.90 -27.60
C TRP A 949 3.54 32.28 -27.35
N LEU A 950 2.98 33.04 -26.39
CA LEU A 950 3.45 34.35 -25.98
C LEU A 950 3.94 34.35 -24.53
N GLY A 951 5.25 34.51 -24.32
CA GLY A 951 5.86 34.64 -22.99
C GLY A 951 6.86 33.53 -22.67
N LYS A 952 6.80 32.98 -21.44
CA LYS A 952 7.71 31.91 -21.00
C LYS A 952 7.40 30.60 -21.76
N THR A 953 8.45 29.94 -22.24
CA THR A 953 8.37 28.61 -22.89
C THR A 953 8.85 27.47 -22.00
N MET A 954 9.45 27.76 -20.84
CA MET A 954 9.87 26.75 -19.86
C MET A 954 9.18 26.99 -18.51
N TYR A 955 8.65 25.91 -17.94
CA TYR A 955 7.97 25.90 -16.65
C TYR A 955 8.51 24.74 -15.81
N GLN A 956 8.95 25.03 -14.59
CA GLN A 956 9.41 24.04 -13.62
C GLN A 956 8.44 24.01 -12.45
N SER A 957 8.11 22.82 -11.96
CA SER A 957 7.35 22.67 -10.73
C SER A 957 7.44 21.25 -10.15
N THR A 958 6.75 21.02 -9.05
CA THR A 958 6.68 19.72 -8.36
C THR A 958 5.21 19.31 -8.23
N VAL A 959 4.80 18.33 -9.02
CA VAL A 959 3.40 17.86 -9.09
C VAL A 959 3.22 16.70 -8.11
N PRO A 960 2.42 16.85 -7.03
CA PRO A 960 2.08 15.72 -6.14
C PRO A 960 1.47 14.54 -6.89
N GLY A 961 1.57 13.34 -6.32
CA GLY A 961 0.91 12.16 -6.85
C GLY A 961 -0.59 12.36 -7.02
N TRP A 962 -1.16 11.81 -8.09
CA TRP A 962 -2.57 11.90 -8.48
C TRP A 962 -3.15 13.32 -8.61
N SER A 963 -2.30 14.35 -8.74
CA SER A 963 -2.72 15.75 -8.85
C SER A 963 -2.51 16.34 -10.24
N ALA A 964 -3.10 17.51 -10.49
CA ALA A 964 -2.91 18.26 -11.73
C ALA A 964 -2.58 19.72 -11.42
N GLU A 965 -1.46 20.20 -11.97
CA GLU A 965 -1.01 21.57 -11.82
C GLU A 965 -1.39 22.41 -13.05
N LYS A 966 -1.89 23.62 -12.79
CA LYS A 966 -2.42 24.53 -13.81
C LYS A 966 -1.36 25.56 -14.21
N VAL A 967 -0.84 25.43 -15.43
CA VAL A 967 0.06 26.40 -16.07
C VAL A 967 -0.75 27.25 -17.04
N MET A 968 -0.78 28.56 -16.82
CA MET A 968 -1.41 29.51 -17.76
C MET A 968 -0.41 29.90 -18.85
N VAL A 969 -0.78 29.69 -20.11
CA VAL A 969 0.02 30.10 -21.27
C VAL A 969 -0.82 30.97 -22.19
N LYS A 970 -0.23 32.02 -22.76
CA LYS A 970 -0.88 32.90 -23.72
C LYS A 970 -0.63 32.41 -25.14
N VAL A 971 -1.64 32.47 -26.00
CA VAL A 971 -1.52 32.23 -27.45
C VAL A 971 -2.12 33.38 -28.23
N LEU A 972 -1.57 33.68 -29.40
CA LEU A 972 -2.20 34.55 -30.40
C LEU A 972 -3.10 33.72 -31.31
N ILE A 973 -4.35 34.14 -31.48
CA ILE A 973 -5.32 33.55 -32.40
C ILE A 973 -5.81 34.66 -33.33
N ASP A 974 -5.71 34.44 -34.64
CA ASP A 974 -5.98 35.43 -35.68
C ASP A 974 -7.31 35.25 -36.41
N SER A 975 -7.87 34.03 -36.41
CA SER A 975 -9.14 33.69 -37.07
C SER A 975 -9.84 32.51 -36.36
N PRO A 976 -11.11 32.18 -36.69
CA PRO A 976 -11.77 30.99 -36.17
C PRO A 976 -11.40 29.72 -36.94
N GLY A 977 -11.18 28.61 -36.23
CA GLY A 977 -10.82 27.33 -36.82
C GLY A 977 -10.16 26.37 -35.82
N THR A 978 -9.61 25.27 -36.32
CA THR A 978 -8.80 24.34 -35.52
C THR A 978 -7.34 24.73 -35.63
N TYR A 979 -6.70 25.02 -34.49
CA TYR A 979 -5.30 25.43 -34.43
C TYR A 979 -4.43 24.35 -33.78
N ARG A 980 -3.19 24.22 -34.26
CA ARG A 980 -2.08 23.62 -33.49
C ARG A 980 -1.50 24.70 -32.59
N LEU A 981 -1.25 24.37 -31.32
CA LEU A 981 -0.58 25.33 -30.40
C LEU A 981 0.93 25.17 -30.36
N GLY A 982 1.47 24.13 -31.00
CA GLY A 982 2.88 23.77 -30.93
C GLY A 982 3.10 22.40 -30.28
N ASP A 983 4.38 22.03 -30.21
CA ASP A 983 4.83 20.78 -29.63
C ASP A 983 5.37 21.04 -28.20
N TRP A 984 5.42 20.01 -27.37
CA TRP A 984 5.86 20.11 -25.98
C TRP A 984 6.69 18.90 -25.56
N ARG A 985 7.63 19.12 -24.65
CA ARG A 985 8.51 18.10 -24.06
C ARG A 985 8.54 18.28 -22.55
N ILE A 986 8.45 17.19 -21.80
CA ILE A 986 8.53 17.23 -20.34
C ILE A 986 9.56 16.23 -19.82
N GLU A 987 10.42 16.70 -18.92
CA GLU A 987 11.39 15.89 -18.19
C GLU A 987 10.95 15.83 -16.73
N ALA A 988 10.73 14.62 -16.20
CA ALA A 988 10.21 14.39 -14.86
C ALA A 988 11.16 13.52 -14.03
N HIS A 989 11.38 13.87 -12.77
CA HIS A 989 12.29 13.17 -11.88
C HIS A 989 11.59 12.74 -10.59
N MET A 990 11.74 11.46 -10.24
CA MET A 990 11.31 10.87 -8.99
C MET A 990 12.49 10.88 -8.01
N ARG A 991 12.33 11.53 -6.86
CA ARG A 991 13.41 11.72 -5.87
C ARG A 991 12.96 11.34 -4.47
N GLN A 992 13.86 10.72 -3.70
CA GLN A 992 13.67 10.43 -2.29
C GLN A 992 14.69 11.23 -1.46
N GLY A 993 14.32 12.48 -1.13
CA GLY A 993 15.29 13.48 -0.66
C GLY A 993 16.19 13.94 -1.80
N GLU A 994 17.51 13.95 -1.58
CA GLU A 994 18.49 14.28 -2.64
C GLU A 994 18.72 13.13 -3.63
N LEU A 995 18.34 11.90 -3.28
CA LEU A 995 18.56 10.72 -4.11
C LEU A 995 17.59 10.70 -5.30
N LEU A 996 18.13 10.79 -6.52
CA LEU A 996 17.39 10.52 -7.74
C LEU A 996 17.12 9.02 -7.84
N VAL A 997 15.84 8.63 -7.79
CA VAL A 997 15.43 7.23 -7.92
C VAL A 997 15.22 6.86 -9.39
N ARG A 998 14.51 7.72 -10.14
CA ARG A 998 14.25 7.49 -11.58
C ARG A 998 13.97 8.80 -12.33
N SER A 999 14.17 8.80 -13.64
CA SER A 999 13.83 9.92 -14.53
C SER A 999 13.00 9.45 -15.74
N PHE A 1000 11.98 10.21 -16.09
CA PHE A 1000 11.09 9.97 -17.23
C PHE A 1000 11.15 11.14 -18.21
N LYS A 1001 10.87 10.87 -19.48
CA LYS A 1001 10.71 11.90 -20.53
C LYS A 1001 9.52 11.54 -21.40
N THR A 1002 8.77 12.54 -21.85
CA THR A 1002 7.77 12.38 -22.92
C THR A 1002 7.56 13.69 -23.67
N SER A 1003 6.89 13.61 -24.81
CA SER A 1003 6.62 14.74 -25.70
C SER A 1003 5.34 14.50 -26.50
N GLY A 1004 4.67 15.57 -26.90
CA GLY A 1004 3.46 15.53 -27.72
C GLY A 1004 3.18 16.87 -28.37
N SER A 1005 1.97 17.03 -28.90
CA SER A 1005 1.49 18.27 -29.53
C SER A 1005 0.04 18.56 -29.14
N PHE A 1006 -0.41 19.80 -29.33
CA PHE A 1006 -1.80 20.19 -29.04
C PHE A 1006 -2.56 20.55 -30.32
N LEU A 1007 -3.80 20.07 -30.41
CA LEU A 1007 -4.83 20.45 -31.37
C LEU A 1007 -6.06 20.95 -30.60
N LEU A 1008 -6.57 22.14 -30.94
CA LEU A 1008 -7.74 22.75 -30.28
C LEU A 1008 -8.65 23.48 -31.30
N PRO A 1009 -9.97 23.22 -31.29
CA PRO A 1009 -10.94 23.98 -32.09
C PRO A 1009 -11.41 25.25 -31.36
N PHE A 1010 -11.46 26.36 -32.11
CA PHE A 1010 -11.93 27.67 -31.69
C PHE A 1010 -13.12 28.09 -32.55
N THR A 1011 -14.18 28.62 -31.93
CA THR A 1011 -15.47 28.89 -32.60
C THR A 1011 -15.94 30.31 -32.32
N VAL A 1012 -16.41 31.01 -33.34
CA VAL A 1012 -16.97 32.37 -33.21
C VAL A 1012 -18.27 32.33 -32.38
N ARG A 1013 -18.53 33.38 -31.60
CA ARG A 1013 -19.92 33.78 -31.29
C ARG A 1013 -20.31 34.93 -32.20
N ASP A 1014 -21.45 34.80 -32.88
CA ASP A 1014 -22.14 35.98 -33.39
C ASP A 1014 -22.48 36.90 -32.20
N PRO A 1015 -22.29 38.23 -32.30
CA PRO A 1015 -22.52 39.17 -31.21
C PRO A 1015 -24.01 39.58 -31.13
N ALA A 1016 -24.87 38.60 -30.80
CA ALA A 1016 -26.31 38.75 -30.61
C ALA A 1016 -26.79 38.14 -29.28
#